data_AF-J1GTR3-F1
#
_entry.id   AF-J1GTR3-F1
#
_cell.length_a   1.000
_cell.length_b   1.000
_cell.length_c   1.000
_cell.angle_alpha   90.00
_cell.angle_beta   90.00
_cell.angle_gamma   90.00
#
_symmetry.space_group_name_H-M   'P 1'
#
loop_
_entity.id
_entity.type
_entity.pdbx_description
1 polymer ?
#
loop_
_entity_poly.entity_id
_entity_poly.type
_entity_poly.pdbx_seq_one_letter_code
_entity_poly.pdbx_strand_id
1 'polypeptide(L)'
;MKLNNRDLVLRGLLGVLPPHLERYLRATLGNRCTPERLRLLLGGNGSGSASDLPDLADLSTQIRILTARGADGRYLVTLPRGLGSKLHEVRHVRNEAVHGGDFDADRTLAALVAVNEVLRLIGADSGRAEIRELIAAIDSGRGAGGDPLDAVGIEVECVPVISYAHAVAGAAPMVSVRLSLAKGPGPRDAGSNSPVLAADDQQRQTLAVGARVSQATPPGALEVTLTLIEDNGGRQIAEPWHLTWDTSHPVLSATCDMTLDRASLLQVDQPGAAHVRIDLRTADTADGATAVRRLPGLTVLPPRQWRLGGGGRWAGAALATFVQPDQAAIGALAAEALRLVRRDENAENADPDGSPGPDALAVAACAALRDRRVMIKAVSDPWQAGSHPIRTASGLLEACTGSVLDIAVLLAGVLERLGVVPVLLLAPKAVFLGYRRPQGDQGDQEDADGEPHVSAQDAADLIQRGVMGMIDPDLAVGASIAVLHELPDTVRSVALETLPDLTLAVPLDVARADGAEPQPMLDRDEHDVVIELAASTRPGSPDDASVLAPDAPDAPEADRSSAEDEPDSGPDSDSGSDAGSDSGSEPASAAAEALPAPPAVAEWKRNLLDLSRRNPLINRPMHDSIELMVEPDLLGRLESLINAGDLVVLRSMYDAVDDASADAGDQGALLTEQRTVCIDLPAEECARRLQTMAASARTTLVETGANNLYLTLGSLVWCIDGYWVRSPLILIPVNLEQEGDTYGIVLDEAEASTPNHSLLARFKV
;
A
#
# COMPACT_ATOMS: atom_id res chain seq x y z
N MET A 1 7.01 -8.84 -13.01
CA MET A 1 6.60 -10.26 -13.20
C MET A 1 7.62 -10.98 -14.09
N LYS A 2 8.18 -12.12 -13.68
CA LYS A 2 8.96 -12.99 -14.59
C LYS A 2 7.96 -13.90 -15.31
N LEU A 3 7.81 -13.76 -16.63
CA LEU A 3 6.95 -14.61 -17.46
C LEU A 3 7.45 -16.06 -17.39
N ASN A 4 6.57 -16.98 -17.03
CA ASN A 4 6.85 -18.41 -17.10
C ASN A 4 6.85 -18.88 -18.58
N ASN A 5 7.46 -20.02 -18.88
CA ASN A 5 7.47 -20.65 -20.21
C ASN A 5 6.06 -20.79 -20.80
N ARG A 6 5.09 -21.17 -19.96
CA ARG A 6 3.67 -21.22 -20.34
C ARG A 6 3.13 -19.85 -20.75
N ASP A 7 3.51 -18.77 -20.07
CA ASP A 7 3.08 -17.41 -20.38
C ASP A 7 3.66 -16.92 -21.71
N LEU A 8 4.90 -17.31 -22.03
CA LEU A 8 5.51 -17.04 -23.33
C LEU A 8 4.74 -17.73 -24.46
N VAL A 9 4.35 -19.00 -24.26
CA VAL A 9 3.54 -19.76 -25.21
C VAL A 9 2.15 -19.14 -25.37
N LEU A 10 1.49 -18.77 -24.27
CA LEU A 10 0.17 -18.12 -24.32
C LEU A 10 0.24 -16.74 -24.98
N ARG A 11 1.29 -15.96 -24.74
CA ARG A 11 1.51 -14.67 -25.39
C ARG A 11 1.72 -14.81 -26.90
N GLY A 12 2.49 -15.81 -27.34
CA GLY A 12 2.64 -16.11 -28.77
C GLY A 12 1.34 -16.60 -29.43
N LEU A 13 0.59 -17.46 -28.75
CA LEU A 13 -0.62 -18.08 -29.30
C LEU A 13 -1.85 -17.18 -29.27
N LEU A 14 -2.09 -16.46 -28.16
CA LEU A 14 -3.31 -15.69 -27.93
C LEU A 14 -3.09 -14.18 -28.07
N GLY A 15 -1.85 -13.70 -27.97
CA GLY A 15 -1.52 -12.29 -28.17
C GLY A 15 -1.10 -11.99 -29.61
N VAL A 16 -0.03 -12.63 -30.07
CA VAL A 16 0.63 -12.26 -31.35
C VAL A 16 -0.07 -12.86 -32.57
N LEU A 17 -0.42 -14.15 -32.53
CA LEU A 17 -0.97 -14.85 -33.69
C LEU A 17 -2.37 -14.36 -34.15
N PRO A 18 -3.36 -14.15 -33.26
CA PRO A 18 -4.75 -13.92 -33.68
C PRO A 18 -4.96 -12.65 -34.52
N PRO A 19 -4.40 -11.47 -34.19
CA PRO A 19 -4.59 -10.25 -34.99
C PRO A 19 -4.07 -10.40 -36.43
N HIS A 20 -2.96 -11.11 -36.61
CA HIS A 20 -2.37 -11.34 -37.93
C HIS A 20 -3.16 -12.37 -38.75
N LEU A 21 -3.64 -13.42 -38.09
CA LEU A 21 -4.45 -14.45 -38.74
C LEU A 21 -5.81 -13.92 -39.16
N GLU A 22 -6.41 -13.05 -38.35
CA GLU A 22 -7.67 -12.36 -38.62
C GLU A 22 -7.57 -11.45 -39.84
N ARG A 23 -6.49 -10.66 -39.93
CA ARG A 23 -6.21 -9.82 -41.11
C ARG A 23 -6.03 -10.67 -42.37
N TYR A 24 -5.31 -11.77 -42.28
CA TYR A 24 -5.13 -12.72 -43.38
C TYR A 24 -6.45 -13.38 -43.79
N LEU A 25 -7.27 -13.78 -42.82
CA LEU A 25 -8.58 -14.37 -43.02
C LEU A 25 -9.52 -13.38 -43.74
N ARG A 26 -9.58 -12.13 -43.30
CA ARG A 26 -10.38 -11.08 -43.97
C ARG A 26 -9.91 -10.83 -45.40
N ALA A 27 -8.60 -10.80 -45.64
CA ALA A 27 -8.04 -10.61 -46.97
C ALA A 27 -8.30 -11.80 -47.91
N THR A 28 -8.26 -13.03 -47.40
CA THR A 28 -8.49 -14.25 -48.19
C THR A 28 -9.97 -14.52 -48.46
N LEU A 29 -10.85 -14.19 -47.53
CA LEU A 29 -12.29 -14.30 -47.71
C LEU A 29 -12.84 -13.16 -48.61
N GLY A 30 -12.24 -11.98 -48.56
CA GLY A 30 -12.60 -10.80 -49.38
C GLY A 30 -14.09 -10.44 -49.32
N ASN A 31 -14.61 -9.77 -50.36
CA ASN A 31 -16.04 -9.44 -50.49
C ASN A 31 -16.94 -10.66 -50.81
N ARG A 32 -16.42 -11.90 -50.74
CA ARG A 32 -17.14 -13.13 -51.14
C ARG A 32 -17.74 -13.90 -49.95
N CYS A 33 -17.53 -13.43 -48.72
CA CYS A 33 -18.06 -14.04 -47.52
C CYS A 33 -19.31 -13.31 -47.02
N THR A 34 -20.49 -13.74 -47.49
CA THR A 34 -21.75 -13.37 -46.83
C THR A 34 -21.82 -14.04 -45.44
N PRO A 35 -22.47 -13.42 -44.43
CA PRO A 35 -22.65 -13.99 -43.10
C PRO A 35 -23.26 -15.40 -43.12
N GLU A 36 -24.12 -15.67 -44.10
CA GLU A 36 -24.76 -16.96 -44.35
C GLU A 36 -23.76 -18.07 -44.74
N ARG A 37 -22.71 -17.72 -45.49
CA ARG A 37 -21.67 -18.67 -45.90
C ARG A 37 -20.73 -19.00 -44.75
N LEU A 38 -20.44 -18.03 -43.87
CA LEU A 38 -19.71 -18.26 -42.61
C LEU A 38 -20.50 -19.15 -41.65
N ARG A 39 -21.83 -18.97 -41.56
CA ARG A 39 -22.72 -19.85 -40.76
C ARG A 39 -22.74 -21.29 -41.27
N LEU A 40 -22.77 -21.49 -42.59
CA LEU A 40 -22.66 -22.82 -43.22
C LEU A 40 -21.31 -23.51 -42.97
N LEU A 41 -20.21 -22.75 -42.93
CA LEU A 41 -18.85 -23.25 -42.67
C LEU A 41 -18.63 -23.70 -41.22
N LEU A 42 -19.33 -23.10 -40.26
CA LEU A 42 -19.17 -23.36 -38.83
C LEU A 42 -20.10 -24.44 -38.27
N GLY A 43 -20.94 -25.05 -39.12
CA GLY A 43 -21.74 -26.23 -38.79
C GLY A 43 -22.89 -25.96 -37.81
N GLY A 44 -23.72 -24.95 -38.07
CA GLY A 44 -24.92 -24.69 -37.29
C GLY A 44 -26.03 -25.71 -37.55
N ASN A 45 -26.01 -26.85 -36.83
CA ASN A 45 -27.22 -27.66 -36.55
C ASN A 45 -27.63 -27.54 -35.07
N GLY A 46 -27.11 -26.56 -34.32
CA GLY A 46 -27.47 -26.26 -32.93
C GLY A 46 -28.27 -24.96 -32.83
N SER A 47 -29.33 -24.99 -32.03
CA SER A 47 -30.41 -24.02 -31.87
C SER A 47 -30.04 -22.67 -31.22
N GLY A 48 -29.04 -21.95 -31.75
CA GLY A 48 -28.68 -20.59 -31.30
C GLY A 48 -29.31 -19.48 -32.15
N SER A 49 -29.89 -18.47 -31.52
CA SER A 49 -30.57 -17.33 -32.15
C SER A 49 -29.71 -16.54 -33.15
N ALA A 50 -30.38 -15.91 -34.12
CA ALA A 50 -29.84 -15.34 -35.36
C ALA A 50 -28.92 -14.09 -35.24
N SER A 51 -28.48 -13.70 -34.03
CA SER A 51 -27.80 -12.42 -33.79
C SER A 51 -26.28 -12.50 -33.53
N ASP A 52 -25.71 -13.64 -33.15
CA ASP A 52 -24.26 -13.73 -32.90
C ASP A 52 -23.48 -14.01 -34.19
N LEU A 53 -22.76 -12.99 -34.66
CA LEU A 53 -21.68 -13.17 -35.62
C LEU A 53 -20.50 -13.86 -34.90
N PRO A 54 -19.87 -14.87 -35.51
CA PRO A 54 -18.73 -15.54 -34.89
C PRO A 54 -17.59 -14.55 -34.67
N ASP A 55 -17.06 -14.49 -33.45
CA ASP A 55 -15.92 -13.64 -33.13
C ASP A 55 -14.71 -14.04 -33.98
N LEU A 56 -14.33 -13.15 -34.89
CA LEU A 56 -13.19 -13.36 -35.78
C LEU A 56 -11.86 -13.08 -35.07
N ALA A 57 -11.86 -12.55 -33.85
CA ALA A 57 -10.68 -12.39 -33.01
C ALA A 57 -10.30 -13.68 -32.25
N ASP A 58 -11.24 -14.63 -32.09
CA ASP A 58 -10.96 -15.93 -31.46
C ASP A 58 -10.15 -16.85 -32.39
N LEU A 59 -8.96 -17.24 -31.93
CA LEU A 59 -8.05 -18.14 -32.64
C LEU A 59 -8.71 -19.49 -32.99
N SER A 60 -9.63 -20.01 -32.16
CA SER A 60 -10.32 -21.29 -32.46
C SER A 60 -11.22 -21.18 -33.67
N THR A 61 -11.97 -20.09 -33.73
CA THR A 61 -12.85 -19.76 -34.83
C THR A 61 -12.06 -19.49 -36.10
N GLN A 62 -10.96 -18.73 -36.01
CA GLN A 62 -10.06 -18.49 -37.14
C GLN A 62 -9.46 -19.79 -37.72
N ILE A 63 -8.88 -20.66 -36.88
CA ILE A 63 -8.31 -21.95 -37.32
C ILE A 63 -9.38 -22.83 -37.94
N ARG A 64 -10.59 -22.88 -37.36
CA ARG A 64 -11.71 -23.69 -37.86
C ARG A 64 -12.14 -23.23 -39.26
N ILE A 65 -12.21 -21.93 -39.52
CA ILE A 65 -12.59 -21.41 -40.84
C ILE A 65 -11.52 -21.72 -41.89
N LEU A 66 -10.24 -21.48 -41.57
CA LEU A 66 -9.14 -21.72 -42.51
C LEU A 66 -8.96 -23.22 -42.82
N THR A 67 -9.22 -24.10 -41.86
CA THR A 67 -9.05 -25.56 -42.03
C THR A 67 -10.33 -26.28 -42.48
N ALA A 68 -11.43 -25.56 -42.71
CA ALA A 68 -12.68 -26.13 -43.18
C ALA A 68 -12.52 -26.78 -44.57
N ARG A 69 -13.07 -27.98 -44.75
CA ARG A 69 -12.96 -28.77 -45.98
C ARG A 69 -14.31 -29.01 -46.64
N GLY A 70 -14.34 -28.98 -47.97
CA GLY A 70 -15.50 -29.34 -48.77
C GLY A 70 -15.72 -30.85 -48.82
N ALA A 71 -16.84 -31.27 -49.43
CA ALA A 71 -17.16 -32.69 -49.64
C ALA A 71 -16.12 -33.42 -50.53
N ASP A 72 -15.30 -32.68 -51.26
CA ASP A 72 -14.19 -33.15 -52.08
C ASP A 72 -12.86 -33.28 -51.30
N GLY A 73 -12.86 -33.01 -49.99
CA GLY A 73 -11.71 -33.12 -49.10
C GLY A 73 -10.69 -31.99 -49.24
N ARG A 74 -10.95 -30.97 -50.08
CA ARG A 74 -10.06 -29.80 -50.26
C ARG A 74 -10.45 -28.69 -49.29
N TYR A 75 -9.48 -27.85 -48.93
CA TYR A 75 -9.74 -26.65 -48.12
C TYR A 75 -10.66 -25.68 -48.87
N LEU A 76 -11.64 -25.12 -48.15
CA LEU A 76 -12.62 -24.19 -48.70
C LEU A 76 -12.02 -22.80 -48.98
N VAL A 77 -10.91 -22.47 -48.31
CA VAL A 77 -10.06 -21.32 -48.59
C VAL A 77 -8.79 -21.78 -49.28
N THR A 78 -8.35 -21.08 -50.31
CA THR A 78 -7.05 -21.35 -50.96
C THR A 78 -5.91 -20.99 -50.00
N LEU A 79 -5.32 -22.00 -49.38
CA LEU A 79 -4.19 -21.84 -48.45
C LEU A 79 -2.84 -22.06 -49.15
N PRO A 80 -1.79 -21.33 -48.72
CA PRO A 80 -0.39 -21.67 -48.98
C PRO A 80 -0.07 -23.12 -48.59
N ARG A 81 0.82 -23.75 -49.35
CA ARG A 81 1.28 -25.12 -49.06
C ARG A 81 1.89 -25.18 -47.65
N GLY A 82 1.42 -26.13 -46.84
CA GLY A 82 1.90 -26.34 -45.46
C GLY A 82 1.13 -25.60 -44.37
N LEU A 83 0.36 -24.55 -44.71
CA LEU A 83 -0.34 -23.73 -43.71
C LEU A 83 -1.38 -24.53 -42.91
N GLY A 84 -2.19 -25.35 -43.58
CA GLY A 84 -3.18 -26.18 -42.88
C GLY A 84 -2.59 -27.16 -41.87
N SER A 85 -1.41 -27.73 -42.15
CA SER A 85 -0.72 -28.63 -41.22
C SER A 85 -0.22 -27.89 -39.99
N LYS A 86 0.36 -26.69 -40.18
CA LYS A 86 0.86 -25.88 -39.07
C LYS A 86 -0.26 -25.28 -38.22
N LEU A 87 -1.41 -24.95 -38.81
CA LEU A 87 -2.60 -24.54 -38.05
C LEU A 87 -3.15 -25.67 -37.17
N HIS A 88 -3.05 -26.93 -37.60
CA HIS A 88 -3.41 -28.08 -36.76
C HIS A 88 -2.45 -28.28 -35.58
N GLU A 89 -1.15 -28.08 -35.80
CA GLU A 89 -0.12 -28.12 -34.76
C GLU A 89 -0.34 -27.02 -33.71
N VAL A 90 -0.57 -25.77 -34.15
CA VAL A 90 -0.92 -24.64 -33.29
C VAL A 90 -2.20 -24.90 -32.48
N ARG A 91 -3.22 -25.52 -33.08
CA ARG A 91 -4.46 -25.90 -32.38
C ARG A 91 -4.18 -26.90 -31.24
N HIS A 92 -3.32 -27.89 -31.48
CA HIS A 92 -2.95 -28.89 -30.47
C HIS A 92 -2.23 -28.22 -29.29
N VAL A 93 -1.18 -27.44 -29.60
CA VAL A 93 -0.37 -26.74 -28.60
C VAL A 93 -1.21 -25.77 -27.77
N ARG A 94 -2.12 -25.02 -28.40
CA ARG A 94 -3.03 -24.12 -27.71
C ARG A 94 -4.00 -24.85 -26.79
N ASN A 95 -4.61 -25.93 -27.25
CA ASN A 95 -5.50 -26.72 -26.40
C ASN A 95 -4.74 -27.21 -25.16
N GLU A 96 -3.51 -27.68 -25.33
CA GLU A 96 -2.68 -28.08 -24.21
C GLU A 96 -2.33 -26.91 -23.26
N ALA A 97 -1.94 -25.74 -23.80
CA ALA A 97 -1.60 -24.57 -23.00
C ALA A 97 -2.77 -23.98 -22.20
N VAL A 98 -3.98 -23.99 -22.79
CA VAL A 98 -5.21 -23.51 -22.13
C VAL A 98 -5.66 -24.47 -21.03
N HIS A 99 -5.49 -25.79 -21.20
CA HIS A 99 -5.90 -26.81 -20.23
C HIS A 99 -4.83 -27.13 -19.17
N GLY A 100 -3.81 -26.28 -19.01
CA GLY A 100 -2.83 -26.43 -17.93
C GLY A 100 -1.65 -27.36 -18.19
N GLY A 101 -1.33 -27.66 -19.45
CA GLY A 101 -0.17 -28.49 -19.78
C GLY A 101 1.17 -27.86 -19.37
N ASP A 102 2.13 -28.70 -18.96
CA ASP A 102 3.47 -28.28 -18.58
C ASP A 102 4.37 -28.04 -19.81
N PHE A 103 5.02 -26.88 -19.86
CA PHE A 103 5.93 -26.48 -20.94
C PHE A 103 7.36 -26.29 -20.43
N ASP A 104 8.25 -27.24 -20.78
CA ASP A 104 9.69 -27.04 -20.67
C ASP A 104 10.22 -26.12 -21.80
N ALA A 105 11.52 -25.80 -21.78
CA ALA A 105 12.12 -24.89 -22.75
C ALA A 105 12.04 -25.40 -24.20
N ASP A 106 12.23 -26.71 -24.42
CA ASP A 106 12.20 -27.33 -25.74
C ASP A 106 10.78 -27.34 -26.32
N ARG A 107 9.77 -27.62 -25.48
CA ARG A 107 8.36 -27.56 -25.85
C ARG A 107 7.90 -26.12 -26.10
N THR A 108 8.39 -25.17 -25.33
CA THR A 108 8.13 -23.73 -25.51
C THR A 108 8.71 -23.24 -26.83
N LEU A 109 9.95 -23.60 -27.14
CA LEU A 109 10.59 -23.28 -28.40
C LEU A 109 9.84 -23.91 -29.58
N ALA A 110 9.48 -25.20 -29.49
CA ALA A 110 8.70 -25.88 -30.53
C ALA A 110 7.34 -25.20 -30.79
N ALA A 111 6.65 -24.78 -29.72
CA ALA A 111 5.40 -24.04 -29.81
C ALA A 111 5.56 -22.69 -30.53
N LEU A 112 6.54 -21.88 -30.14
CA LEU A 112 6.79 -20.57 -30.76
C LEU A 112 7.30 -20.70 -32.20
N VAL A 113 8.10 -21.72 -32.50
CA VAL A 113 8.53 -22.03 -33.88
C VAL A 113 7.33 -22.40 -34.76
N ALA A 114 6.36 -23.16 -34.25
CA ALA A 114 5.13 -23.45 -34.97
C ALA A 114 4.32 -22.18 -35.28
N VAL A 115 4.22 -21.25 -34.31
CA VAL A 115 3.57 -19.94 -34.50
C VAL A 115 4.33 -19.08 -35.52
N ASN A 116 5.65 -18.99 -35.40
CA ASN A 116 6.52 -18.26 -36.33
C ASN A 116 6.38 -18.76 -37.78
N GLU A 117 6.24 -20.08 -37.96
CA GLU A 117 6.06 -20.68 -39.28
C GLU A 117 4.68 -20.36 -39.88
N VAL A 118 3.63 -20.32 -39.07
CA VAL A 118 2.30 -19.84 -39.53
C VAL A 118 2.41 -18.39 -40.00
N LEU A 119 3.04 -17.51 -39.21
CA LEU A 119 3.23 -16.10 -39.56
C LEU A 119 4.08 -15.92 -40.82
N ARG A 120 5.08 -16.77 -41.03
CA ARG A 120 5.89 -16.81 -42.27
C ARG A 120 5.06 -17.19 -43.49
N LEU A 121 4.16 -18.17 -43.37
CA LEU A 121 3.32 -18.64 -44.47
C LEU A 121 2.23 -17.64 -44.88
N ILE A 122 1.80 -16.76 -43.96
CA ILE A 122 0.82 -15.68 -44.25
C ILE A 122 1.49 -14.34 -44.59
N GLY A 123 2.82 -14.24 -44.54
CA GLY A 123 3.57 -13.02 -44.86
C GLY A 123 3.50 -11.92 -43.80
N ALA A 124 3.30 -12.27 -42.52
CA ALA A 124 3.18 -11.33 -41.41
C ALA A 124 4.54 -11.06 -40.75
N ASP A 125 5.39 -10.23 -41.37
CA ASP A 125 6.76 -10.00 -40.88
C ASP A 125 6.84 -9.26 -39.54
N SER A 126 5.84 -8.44 -39.19
CA SER A 126 5.74 -7.77 -37.88
C SER A 126 5.55 -8.78 -36.74
N GLY A 127 4.57 -9.69 -36.86
CA GLY A 127 4.35 -10.73 -35.86
C GLY A 127 5.55 -11.69 -35.75
N ARG A 128 6.26 -11.93 -36.86
CA ARG A 128 7.50 -12.72 -36.83
C ARG A 128 8.62 -12.04 -36.04
N ALA A 129 8.66 -10.72 -35.98
CA ALA A 129 9.62 -9.99 -35.16
C ALA A 129 9.30 -10.20 -33.67
N GLU A 130 8.02 -10.06 -33.30
CA GLU A 130 7.54 -10.28 -31.93
C GLU A 130 7.76 -11.73 -31.46
N ILE A 131 7.49 -12.74 -32.31
CA ILE A 131 7.80 -14.15 -31.96
C ILE A 131 9.32 -14.38 -31.88
N ARG A 132 10.14 -13.71 -32.71
CA ARG A 132 11.61 -13.80 -32.59
C ARG A 132 12.11 -13.17 -31.29
N GLU A 133 11.46 -12.13 -30.78
CA GLU A 133 11.75 -11.59 -29.45
C GLU A 133 11.35 -12.55 -28.34
N LEU A 134 10.22 -13.25 -28.46
CA LEU A 134 9.83 -14.29 -27.50
C LEU A 134 10.77 -15.50 -27.54
N ILE A 135 11.25 -15.91 -28.73
CA ILE A 135 12.27 -16.96 -28.89
C ILE A 135 13.62 -16.47 -28.37
N ALA A 136 14.02 -15.22 -28.65
CA ALA A 136 15.20 -14.62 -28.08
C ALA A 136 15.11 -14.53 -26.54
N ALA A 137 13.92 -14.38 -25.96
CA ALA A 137 13.72 -14.46 -24.52
C ALA A 137 13.94 -15.88 -23.95
N ILE A 138 13.84 -16.92 -24.80
CA ILE A 138 14.23 -18.31 -24.49
C ILE A 138 15.75 -18.48 -24.66
N ASP A 139 16.34 -18.02 -25.78
CA ASP A 139 17.76 -18.19 -26.13
C ASP A 139 18.73 -17.27 -25.35
N SER A 140 18.26 -16.12 -24.85
CA SER A 140 19.04 -15.15 -24.04
C SER A 140 19.27 -15.58 -22.60
N GLY A 141 18.82 -16.77 -22.20
CA GLY A 141 19.23 -17.30 -20.90
C GLY A 141 18.63 -16.59 -19.69
N ARG A 142 17.37 -16.12 -19.76
CA ARG A 142 16.49 -16.20 -18.57
C ARG A 142 16.27 -17.66 -18.10
N GLY A 143 16.80 -18.65 -18.83
CA GLY A 143 17.31 -19.91 -18.31
C GLY A 143 18.53 -20.43 -19.10
N ALA A 144 19.63 -20.70 -18.38
CA ALA A 144 20.83 -21.47 -18.76
C ALA A 144 21.88 -20.83 -19.70
N GLY A 145 22.23 -19.58 -19.40
CA GLY A 145 23.59 -19.02 -19.50
C GLY A 145 23.73 -18.05 -18.34
N GLY A 146 23.70 -18.57 -17.11
CA GLY A 146 23.36 -17.81 -15.90
C GLY A 146 24.21 -16.55 -15.73
N ASP A 147 23.55 -15.47 -15.32
CA ASP A 147 24.25 -14.33 -14.74
C ASP A 147 25.20 -14.90 -13.68
N PRO A 148 26.50 -14.56 -13.67
CA PRO A 148 27.41 -14.96 -12.59
C PRO A 148 26.80 -14.74 -11.19
N LEU A 149 25.92 -13.74 -11.04
CA LEU A 149 25.22 -13.41 -9.80
C LEU A 149 24.04 -14.35 -9.47
N ASP A 150 23.60 -15.21 -10.40
CA ASP A 150 22.62 -16.27 -10.14
C ASP A 150 23.22 -17.45 -9.34
N ALA A 151 24.56 -17.57 -9.31
CA ALA A 151 25.28 -18.54 -8.49
C ALA A 151 25.31 -18.17 -7.00
N VAL A 152 24.84 -16.96 -6.65
CA VAL A 152 24.79 -16.44 -5.28
C VAL A 152 23.48 -16.83 -4.63
N GLY A 153 23.55 -17.71 -3.64
CA GLY A 153 22.47 -17.98 -2.70
C GLY A 153 22.46 -16.93 -1.59
N ILE A 154 21.28 -16.46 -1.23
CA ILE A 154 21.09 -15.40 -0.24
C ILE A 154 20.13 -15.88 0.83
N GLU A 155 20.51 -15.70 2.08
CA GLU A 155 19.72 -15.96 3.27
C GLU A 155 19.73 -14.67 4.10
N VAL A 156 18.56 -14.17 4.48
CA VAL A 156 18.39 -12.96 5.28
C VAL A 156 17.54 -13.33 6.49
N GLU A 157 18.01 -13.04 7.69
CA GLU A 157 17.22 -13.12 8.90
C GLU A 157 16.85 -11.70 9.33
N CYS A 158 15.55 -11.43 9.48
CA CYS A 158 15.04 -10.11 9.86
C CYS A 158 13.79 -10.28 10.73
N VAL A 159 13.45 -9.27 11.53
CA VAL A 159 12.20 -9.24 12.29
C VAL A 159 10.99 -9.23 11.33
N PRO A 160 9.93 -10.01 11.59
CA PRO A 160 8.81 -10.17 10.66
C PRO A 160 7.86 -8.97 10.61
N VAL A 161 7.92 -8.06 11.60
CA VAL A 161 7.00 -6.92 11.73
C VAL A 161 7.81 -5.65 12.01
N ILE A 162 7.60 -4.62 11.19
CA ILE A 162 8.19 -3.28 11.33
C ILE A 162 7.07 -2.26 11.34
N SER A 163 7.21 -1.19 12.11
CA SER A 163 6.21 -0.12 12.13
C SER A 163 6.82 1.19 12.56
N TYR A 164 6.09 2.28 12.33
CA TYR A 164 6.42 3.60 12.86
C TYR A 164 6.64 3.59 14.39
N ALA A 165 5.87 2.80 15.14
CA ALA A 165 6.05 2.66 16.59
C ALA A 165 7.44 2.13 16.98
N HIS A 166 8.02 1.21 16.19
CA HIS A 166 9.40 0.74 16.40
C HIS A 166 10.41 1.86 16.13
N ALA A 167 10.19 2.67 15.10
CA ALA A 167 11.06 3.82 14.79
C ALA A 167 10.98 4.92 15.86
N VAL A 168 9.79 5.17 16.42
CA VAL A 168 9.62 6.07 17.58
C VAL A 168 10.35 5.53 18.80
N ALA A 169 10.33 4.22 19.01
CA ALA A 169 11.01 3.59 20.13
C ALA A 169 12.54 3.58 20.01
N GLY A 170 13.12 4.17 18.96
CA GLY A 170 14.54 4.11 18.68
C GLY A 170 15.04 2.69 18.34
N ALA A 171 14.13 1.75 18.07
CA ALA A 171 14.48 0.36 17.83
C ALA A 171 15.07 0.18 16.43
N ALA A 172 16.19 -0.55 16.34
CA ALA A 172 16.83 -0.89 15.08
C ALA A 172 16.67 -2.40 14.83
N PRO A 173 16.03 -2.85 13.73
CA PRO A 173 15.97 -4.27 13.42
C PRO A 173 17.37 -4.78 13.11
N MET A 174 17.80 -5.79 13.86
CA MET A 174 19.02 -6.53 13.54
C MET A 174 18.75 -7.43 12.34
N VAL A 175 19.49 -7.18 11.26
CA VAL A 175 19.40 -7.93 10.01
C VAL A 175 20.69 -8.72 9.82
N SER A 176 20.57 -10.04 9.74
CA SER A 176 21.69 -10.92 9.39
C SER A 176 21.57 -11.34 7.93
N VAL A 177 22.64 -11.16 7.17
CA VAL A 177 22.74 -11.65 5.80
C VAL A 177 23.79 -12.74 5.73
N ARG A 178 23.46 -13.81 5.02
CA ARG A 178 24.39 -14.84 4.61
C ARG A 178 24.35 -15.02 3.10
N LEU A 179 25.48 -14.76 2.45
CA LEU A 179 25.69 -14.96 1.02
C LEU A 179 26.54 -16.21 0.82
N SER A 180 26.20 -17.03 -0.17
CA SER A 180 26.91 -18.28 -0.45
C SER A 180 27.02 -18.54 -1.95
N LEU A 181 28.14 -19.12 -2.40
CA LEU A 181 28.29 -19.58 -3.77
C LEU A 181 27.79 -21.03 -3.91
N ALA A 182 27.19 -21.37 -5.06
CA ALA A 182 26.61 -22.69 -5.38
C ALA A 182 27.53 -23.91 -5.18
N LYS A 183 28.85 -23.73 -4.99
CA LYS A 183 29.84 -24.79 -4.71
C LYS A 183 30.14 -24.99 -3.21
N GLY A 184 29.56 -24.19 -2.31
CA GLY A 184 29.68 -24.33 -0.86
C GLY A 184 28.60 -25.24 -0.24
N PRO A 185 28.64 -25.53 1.07
CA PRO A 185 27.52 -26.16 1.75
C PRO A 185 26.29 -25.29 1.51
N GLY A 186 25.26 -25.87 0.88
CA GLY A 186 24.08 -25.12 0.42
C GLY A 186 23.42 -24.32 1.54
N PRO A 187 22.57 -23.32 1.19
CA PRO A 187 21.67 -22.72 2.17
C PRO A 187 20.95 -23.86 2.91
N ARG A 188 20.75 -23.71 4.22
CA ARG A 188 19.97 -24.69 4.99
C ARG A 188 18.66 -24.90 4.22
N ASP A 189 18.22 -26.16 4.06
CA ASP A 189 16.89 -26.48 3.52
C ASP A 189 15.92 -25.46 4.10
N ALA A 190 15.04 -24.86 3.26
CA ALA A 190 14.05 -23.87 3.65
C ALA A 190 13.20 -24.42 4.80
N GLY A 191 13.76 -24.28 6.00
CA GLY A 191 13.35 -25.00 7.18
C GLY A 191 12.43 -24.05 7.89
N SER A 192 11.14 -24.36 7.84
CA SER A 192 10.07 -23.63 8.53
C SER A 192 10.11 -22.12 8.29
N ASN A 193 9.21 -21.59 7.45
CA ASN A 193 8.94 -20.14 7.36
C ASN A 193 8.44 -19.51 8.69
N SER A 194 8.52 -20.23 9.81
CA SER A 194 8.12 -19.75 11.13
C SER A 194 9.27 -18.94 11.74
N PRO A 195 8.99 -17.75 12.28
CA PRO A 195 10.03 -16.95 12.90
C PRO A 195 10.57 -17.63 14.18
N VAL A 196 11.88 -17.62 14.37
CA VAL A 196 12.61 -18.28 15.48
C VAL A 196 13.09 -17.23 16.47
N LEU A 197 12.95 -17.50 17.76
CA LEU A 197 13.48 -16.64 18.83
C LEU A 197 15.02 -16.74 18.87
N ALA A 198 15.70 -15.61 18.71
CA ALA A 198 17.15 -15.49 18.83
C ALA A 198 17.58 -15.26 20.29
N ALA A 199 18.89 -15.32 20.54
CA ALA A 199 19.46 -15.19 21.89
C ALA A 199 19.30 -13.79 22.52
N ASP A 200 18.89 -12.80 21.74
CA ASP A 200 18.60 -11.42 22.15
C ASP A 200 17.09 -11.15 22.30
N ASP A 201 16.31 -12.23 22.48
CA ASP A 201 14.83 -12.22 22.58
C ASP A 201 14.09 -11.63 21.37
N GLN A 202 14.78 -11.43 20.22
CA GLN A 202 14.12 -11.07 18.98
C GLN A 202 13.69 -12.31 18.19
N GLN A 203 12.45 -12.33 17.75
CA GLN A 203 11.94 -13.37 16.86
C GLN A 203 12.23 -12.99 15.40
N ARG A 204 13.09 -13.74 14.71
CA ARG A 204 13.51 -13.44 13.33
C ARG A 204 13.01 -14.50 12.37
N GLN A 205 12.64 -14.06 11.18
CA GLN A 205 12.24 -14.92 10.09
C GLN A 205 13.38 -15.02 9.08
N THR A 206 13.73 -16.25 8.71
CA THR A 206 14.70 -16.53 7.66
C THR A 206 14.01 -16.45 6.30
N LEU A 207 14.46 -15.51 5.48
CA LEU A 207 14.05 -15.32 4.10
C LEU A 207 15.20 -15.78 3.20
N ALA A 208 14.97 -16.77 2.35
CA ALA A 208 16.03 -17.36 1.54
C ALA A 208 15.69 -17.40 0.05
N VAL A 209 16.71 -17.17 -0.77
CA VAL A 209 16.74 -17.44 -2.21
C VAL A 209 17.90 -18.37 -2.48
N GLY A 210 17.58 -19.62 -2.85
CA GLY A 210 18.59 -20.62 -3.17
C GLY A 210 19.46 -20.23 -4.37
N ALA A 211 20.75 -20.58 -4.29
CA ALA A 211 21.66 -20.45 -5.42
C ALA A 211 21.15 -21.27 -6.61
N ARG A 212 21.09 -20.68 -7.81
CA ARG A 212 20.76 -21.44 -9.03
C ARG A 212 22.03 -22.08 -9.57
N VAL A 213 21.91 -23.27 -10.15
CA VAL A 213 23.05 -23.97 -10.78
C VAL A 213 23.55 -23.13 -11.95
N SER A 214 24.61 -22.36 -11.74
CA SER A 214 25.32 -21.63 -12.78
C SER A 214 26.71 -22.25 -12.97
N GLN A 215 27.13 -22.43 -14.22
CA GLN A 215 28.48 -22.90 -14.56
C GLN A 215 29.55 -21.78 -14.45
N ALA A 216 29.12 -20.53 -14.27
CA ALA A 216 29.99 -19.37 -14.14
C ALA A 216 30.14 -18.95 -12.67
N THR A 217 31.39 -18.85 -12.20
CA THR A 217 31.71 -18.23 -10.91
C THR A 217 31.61 -16.71 -11.06
N PRO A 218 30.97 -15.97 -10.13
CA PRO A 218 30.99 -14.52 -10.19
C PRO A 218 32.43 -14.01 -10.07
N PRO A 219 32.89 -13.15 -11.00
CA PRO A 219 34.25 -12.64 -10.96
C PRO A 219 34.35 -11.46 -9.99
N GLY A 220 35.22 -11.59 -8.98
CA GLY A 220 35.73 -10.47 -8.20
C GLY A 220 34.86 -10.02 -7.02
N ALA A 221 35.10 -8.79 -6.54
CA ALA A 221 34.37 -8.20 -5.43
C ALA A 221 32.96 -7.77 -5.88
N LEU A 222 31.95 -8.11 -5.07
CA LEU A 222 30.57 -7.68 -5.25
C LEU A 222 30.24 -6.59 -4.23
N GLU A 223 29.62 -5.51 -4.68
CA GLU A 223 28.95 -4.60 -3.77
C GLU A 223 27.49 -5.05 -3.63
N VAL A 224 27.01 -5.08 -2.40
CA VAL A 224 25.69 -5.58 -2.03
C VAL A 224 24.98 -4.48 -1.26
N THR A 225 23.79 -4.12 -1.71
CA THR A 225 22.94 -3.14 -1.03
C THR A 225 21.65 -3.81 -0.60
N LEU A 226 21.37 -3.78 0.70
CA LEU A 226 20.11 -4.24 1.26
C LEU A 226 19.21 -3.04 1.55
N THR A 227 17.95 -3.14 1.10
CA THR A 227 16.91 -2.14 1.33
C THR A 227 15.63 -2.83 1.78
N LEU A 228 14.96 -2.30 2.80
CA LEU A 228 13.65 -2.75 3.22
C LEU A 228 12.60 -1.88 2.53
N ILE A 229 11.67 -2.50 1.80
CA ILE A 229 10.68 -1.79 0.97
C ILE A 229 9.27 -2.25 1.33
N GLU A 230 8.39 -1.29 1.60
CA GLU A 230 6.95 -1.48 1.78
C GLU A 230 6.27 -1.62 0.41
N ASP A 231 5.47 -2.67 0.21
CA ASP A 231 4.97 -3.06 -1.13
C ASP A 231 3.86 -2.15 -1.66
N ASN A 232 3.02 -1.62 -0.79
CA ASN A 232 1.85 -0.83 -1.19
C ASN A 232 2.26 0.60 -1.62
N GLY A 233 3.08 1.28 -0.82
CA GLY A 233 3.60 2.61 -1.12
C GLY A 233 4.96 2.65 -1.83
N GLY A 234 5.66 1.51 -1.97
CA GLY A 234 7.01 1.45 -2.56
C GLY A 234 8.08 2.18 -1.75
N ARG A 235 7.81 2.47 -0.47
CA ARG A 235 8.65 3.31 0.38
C ARG A 235 9.81 2.52 0.96
N GLN A 236 10.97 3.16 1.07
CA GLN A 236 12.09 2.61 1.81
C GLN A 236 11.87 2.88 3.30
N ILE A 237 11.79 1.81 4.11
CA ILE A 237 11.40 1.93 5.53
C ILE A 237 12.58 1.92 6.51
N ALA A 238 13.80 1.74 6.01
CA ALA A 238 15.05 1.76 6.78
C ALA A 238 16.22 2.24 5.92
N GLU A 239 17.28 2.78 6.53
CA GLU A 239 18.49 3.18 5.81
C GLU A 239 19.11 2.00 5.04
N PRO A 240 19.62 2.18 3.81
CA PRO A 240 20.18 1.10 3.03
C PRO A 240 21.46 0.59 3.68
N TRP A 241 21.59 -0.73 3.79
CA TRP A 241 22.82 -1.33 4.28
C TRP A 241 23.72 -1.71 3.09
N HIS A 242 24.87 -1.04 2.99
CA HIS A 242 25.88 -1.29 1.98
C HIS A 242 27.01 -2.17 2.55
N LEU A 243 27.34 -3.24 1.83
CA LEU A 243 28.45 -4.13 2.18
C LEU A 243 29.18 -4.60 0.91
N THR A 244 30.46 -4.95 1.08
CA THR A 244 31.29 -5.47 -0.02
C THR A 244 31.67 -6.91 0.29
N TRP A 245 31.49 -7.80 -0.67
CA TRP A 245 31.83 -9.21 -0.55
C TRP A 245 32.93 -9.59 -1.54
N ASP A 246 34.07 -10.07 -1.04
CA ASP A 246 35.07 -10.75 -1.87
C ASP A 246 34.66 -12.21 -2.11
N THR A 247 34.30 -12.52 -3.34
CA THR A 247 33.88 -13.87 -3.78
C THR A 247 35.02 -14.89 -3.76
N SER A 248 36.26 -14.48 -3.49
CA SER A 248 37.35 -15.41 -3.15
C SER A 248 37.02 -16.26 -1.92
N HIS A 249 36.19 -15.73 -1.02
CA HIS A 249 35.61 -16.45 0.10
C HIS A 249 34.22 -16.97 -0.27
N PRO A 250 33.95 -18.28 -0.14
CA PRO A 250 32.73 -18.90 -0.66
C PRO A 250 31.45 -18.54 0.12
N VAL A 251 31.60 -17.97 1.32
CA VAL A 251 30.50 -17.56 2.19
C VAL A 251 30.85 -16.22 2.84
N LEU A 252 29.88 -15.30 2.89
CA LEU A 252 29.91 -14.12 3.73
C LEU A 252 28.74 -14.19 4.70
N SER A 253 28.99 -13.96 5.98
CA SER A 253 27.98 -13.71 6.98
C SER A 253 28.24 -12.34 7.59
N ALA A 254 27.22 -11.50 7.62
CA ALA A 254 27.29 -10.18 8.24
C ALA A 254 25.98 -9.91 8.99
N THR A 255 26.05 -9.12 10.04
CA THR A 255 24.89 -8.67 10.81
C THR A 255 24.99 -7.17 11.03
N CYS A 256 23.88 -6.47 10.89
CA CYS A 256 23.79 -5.03 11.10
C CYS A 256 22.45 -4.66 11.71
N ASP A 257 22.47 -3.75 12.69
CA ASP A 257 21.28 -3.06 13.15
C ASP A 257 20.96 -1.95 12.14
N MET A 258 19.79 -2.02 11.49
CA MET A 258 19.41 -1.04 10.48
C MET A 258 18.62 0.11 11.13
N THR A 259 18.94 1.36 10.83
CA THR A 259 18.15 2.50 11.31
C THR A 259 16.81 2.56 10.56
N LEU A 260 15.69 2.58 11.27
CA LEU A 260 14.36 2.74 10.65
C LEU A 260 14.14 4.18 10.18
N ASP A 261 13.57 4.35 8.98
CA ASP A 261 13.17 5.66 8.47
C ASP A 261 11.80 6.04 9.03
N ARG A 262 11.82 6.84 10.09
CA ARG A 262 10.63 7.34 10.78
C ARG A 262 9.70 8.13 9.86
N ALA A 263 10.24 8.92 8.93
CA ALA A 263 9.43 9.75 8.04
C ALA A 263 8.70 8.90 6.99
N SER A 264 9.36 7.88 6.44
CA SER A 264 8.74 6.95 5.50
C SER A 264 7.68 6.07 6.17
N LEU A 265 7.96 5.57 7.37
CA LEU A 265 7.01 4.76 8.16
C LEU A 265 5.79 5.55 8.64
N LEU A 266 5.94 6.86 8.85
CA LEU A 266 4.84 7.75 9.23
C LEU A 266 3.74 7.82 8.15
N GLN A 267 4.11 7.63 6.88
CA GLN A 267 3.21 7.71 5.73
C GLN A 267 2.59 6.36 5.33
N VAL A 268 2.74 5.33 6.15
CA VAL A 268 2.08 4.04 5.92
C VAL A 268 0.63 4.17 6.38
N ASP A 269 -0.31 4.03 5.46
CA ASP A 269 -1.74 4.22 5.75
C ASP A 269 -2.43 2.93 6.21
N GLN A 270 -2.02 1.78 5.66
CA GLN A 270 -2.63 0.48 5.93
C GLN A 270 -1.58 -0.60 6.20
N PRO A 271 -1.91 -1.65 6.97
CA PRO A 271 -1.05 -2.82 7.12
C PRO A 271 -0.77 -3.45 5.76
N GLY A 272 0.50 -3.67 5.47
CA GLY A 272 0.93 -4.13 4.16
C GLY A 272 2.07 -5.14 4.23
N ALA A 273 2.28 -5.82 3.11
CA ALA A 273 3.47 -6.63 2.90
C ALA A 273 4.69 -5.73 2.68
N ALA A 274 5.85 -6.24 3.06
CA ALA A 274 7.13 -5.67 2.74
C ALA A 274 8.12 -6.76 2.36
N HIS A 275 9.16 -6.36 1.63
CA HIS A 275 10.21 -7.26 1.19
C HIS A 275 11.60 -6.66 1.42
N VAL A 276 12.57 -7.55 1.55
CA VAL A 276 13.99 -7.19 1.48
C VAL A 276 14.38 -7.16 0.00
N ARG A 277 14.80 -6.00 -0.51
CA ARG A 277 15.43 -5.85 -1.82
C ARG A 277 16.94 -5.87 -1.66
N ILE A 278 17.59 -6.78 -2.37
CA ILE A 278 19.05 -6.92 -2.41
C ILE A 278 19.52 -6.63 -3.82
N ASP A 279 20.31 -5.57 -3.95
CA ASP A 279 20.96 -5.18 -5.19
C ASP A 279 22.41 -5.65 -5.16
N LEU A 280 22.75 -6.58 -6.05
CA LEU A 280 24.11 -7.08 -6.27
C LEU A 280 24.70 -6.37 -7.49
N ARG A 281 25.91 -5.82 -7.35
CA ARG A 281 26.65 -5.18 -8.46
C ARG A 281 28.10 -5.63 -8.44
N THR A 282 28.67 -5.94 -9.61
CA THR A 282 30.10 -6.25 -9.75
C THR A 282 30.92 -4.97 -9.65
N ALA A 283 31.94 -4.93 -8.80
CA ALA A 283 32.72 -3.71 -8.53
C ALA A 283 33.60 -3.22 -9.72
N ASP A 284 33.91 -4.11 -10.67
CA ASP A 284 35.03 -3.90 -11.63
C ASP A 284 34.67 -3.25 -12.98
N THR A 285 33.42 -2.81 -13.23
CA THR A 285 33.09 -2.10 -14.49
C THR A 285 31.91 -1.14 -14.34
N ALA A 286 31.98 0.04 -14.98
CA ALA A 286 30.90 1.02 -15.05
C ALA A 286 29.63 0.51 -15.78
N ASP A 287 29.74 -0.65 -16.43
CA ASP A 287 28.70 -1.39 -17.16
C ASP A 287 28.54 -2.81 -16.56
N GLY A 288 28.90 -2.96 -15.27
CA GLY A 288 28.96 -4.22 -14.55
C GLY A 288 27.60 -4.91 -14.41
N ALA A 289 27.61 -6.24 -14.32
CA ALA A 289 26.39 -7.03 -14.12
C ALA A 289 25.70 -6.61 -12.82
N THR A 290 24.38 -6.35 -12.90
CA THR A 290 23.55 -6.02 -11.74
C THR A 290 22.42 -7.03 -11.61
N ALA A 291 22.19 -7.49 -10.39
CA ALA A 291 21.14 -8.44 -10.08
C ALA A 291 20.34 -7.96 -8.86
N VAL A 292 19.04 -7.78 -9.06
CA VAL A 292 18.10 -7.45 -7.98
C VAL A 292 17.42 -8.73 -7.50
N ARG A 293 17.35 -8.91 -6.18
CA ARG A 293 16.61 -10.00 -5.51
C ARG A 293 15.59 -9.40 -4.56
N ARG A 294 14.39 -9.98 -4.55
CA ARG A 294 13.31 -9.60 -3.64
C ARG A 294 12.97 -10.79 -2.76
N LEU A 295 13.00 -10.59 -1.46
CA LEU A 295 12.66 -11.59 -0.46
C LEU A 295 11.41 -11.12 0.28
N PRO A 296 10.21 -11.57 -0.11
CA PRO A 296 8.97 -11.22 0.58
C PRO A 296 8.86 -11.97 1.90
N GLY A 297 8.07 -11.43 2.84
CA GLY A 297 7.77 -12.10 4.11
C GLY A 297 7.72 -11.16 5.31
N LEU A 298 7.96 -9.87 5.11
CA LEU A 298 7.86 -8.86 6.17
C LEU A 298 6.45 -8.23 6.16
N THR A 299 6.03 -7.74 7.32
CA THR A 299 4.81 -6.94 7.48
C THR A 299 5.17 -5.55 7.96
N VAL A 300 4.57 -4.52 7.35
CA VAL A 300 4.68 -3.12 7.81
C VAL A 300 3.34 -2.65 8.36
N LEU A 301 3.35 -1.97 9.50
CA LEU A 301 2.15 -1.44 10.14
C LEU A 301 2.13 0.10 10.14
N PRO A 302 0.92 0.70 10.00
CA PRO A 302 0.74 2.14 10.09
C PRO A 302 0.96 2.67 11.52
N PRO A 303 1.13 4.00 11.71
CA PRO A 303 1.50 4.60 13.00
C PRO A 303 0.67 4.20 14.22
N ARG A 304 -0.64 4.06 14.04
CA ARG A 304 -1.58 3.76 15.13
C ARG A 304 -1.98 2.29 15.20
N GLN A 305 -1.11 1.39 14.73
CA GLN A 305 -1.35 -0.04 14.80
C GLN A 305 -0.18 -0.81 15.42
N TRP A 306 -0.54 -1.85 16.15
CA TRP A 306 0.39 -2.72 16.83
C TRP A 306 0.06 -4.19 16.60
N ARG A 307 1.09 -5.05 16.58
CA ARG A 307 0.98 -6.51 16.50
C ARG A 307 2.11 -7.13 17.31
N LEU A 308 1.83 -8.25 17.96
CA LEU A 308 2.87 -9.11 18.51
C LEU A 308 3.62 -9.83 17.39
N GLY A 309 4.80 -9.33 17.05
CA GLY A 309 5.72 -9.99 16.12
C GLY A 309 7.12 -9.46 16.35
N GLY A 310 8.14 -10.30 16.14
CA GLY A 310 9.53 -9.90 16.39
C GLY A 310 10.05 -10.16 17.80
N GLY A 311 9.29 -10.83 18.67
CA GLY A 311 9.70 -11.16 20.04
C GLY A 311 9.30 -10.09 21.06
N GLY A 312 9.47 -10.41 22.35
CA GLY A 312 8.92 -9.59 23.43
C GLY A 312 9.60 -8.23 23.58
N ARG A 313 10.93 -8.17 23.45
CA ARG A 313 11.68 -6.89 23.51
C ARG A 313 11.32 -5.97 22.35
N TRP A 314 11.21 -6.52 21.14
CA TRP A 314 10.87 -5.77 19.94
C TRP A 314 9.43 -5.25 19.96
N ALA A 315 8.46 -6.15 20.13
CA ALA A 315 7.04 -5.79 20.13
C ALA A 315 6.67 -4.97 21.38
N GLY A 316 7.30 -5.25 22.53
CA GLY A 316 7.10 -4.54 23.78
C GLY A 316 7.57 -3.09 23.72
N ALA A 317 8.75 -2.84 23.16
CA ALA A 317 9.26 -1.48 22.96
C ALA A 317 8.29 -0.65 22.09
N ALA A 318 7.81 -1.21 20.97
CA ALA A 318 6.79 -0.55 20.16
C ALA A 318 5.48 -0.31 20.92
N LEU A 319 5.01 -1.28 21.72
CA LEU A 319 3.78 -1.14 22.51
C LEU A 319 3.89 -0.01 23.54
N ALA A 320 5.05 0.13 24.19
CA ALA A 320 5.29 1.17 25.19
C ALA A 320 5.11 2.59 24.63
N THR A 321 5.43 2.82 23.34
CA THR A 321 5.27 4.13 22.69
C THR A 321 3.80 4.58 22.61
N PHE A 322 2.84 3.66 22.64
CA PHE A 322 1.41 3.99 22.62
C PHE A 322 0.92 4.54 23.97
N VAL A 323 1.66 4.29 25.06
CA VAL A 323 1.35 4.89 26.36
C VAL A 323 1.82 6.34 26.34
N GLN A 324 0.88 7.27 26.33
CA GLN A 324 1.13 8.71 26.11
C GLN A 324 0.69 9.55 27.33
N PRO A 325 1.48 9.57 28.42
CA PRO A 325 1.10 10.20 29.69
C PRO A 325 0.87 11.72 29.58
N ASP A 326 1.55 12.40 28.65
CA ASP A 326 1.49 13.86 28.53
C ASP A 326 0.23 14.38 27.81
N GLN A 327 -0.63 13.51 27.28
CA GLN A 327 -1.89 13.94 26.64
C GLN A 327 -2.80 14.70 27.60
N ALA A 328 -3.47 15.73 27.09
CA ALA A 328 -4.42 16.53 27.86
C ALA A 328 -5.56 15.69 28.46
N ALA A 329 -6.07 14.71 27.70
CA ALA A 329 -7.08 13.76 28.16
C ALA A 329 -6.61 12.92 29.36
N ILE A 330 -5.37 12.42 29.31
CA ILE A 330 -4.76 11.67 30.42
C ILE A 330 -4.56 12.57 31.63
N GLY A 331 -4.13 13.82 31.42
CA GLY A 331 -4.02 14.82 32.49
C GLY A 331 -5.33 15.11 33.20
N ALA A 332 -6.42 15.24 32.45
CA ALA A 332 -7.75 15.43 33.01
C ALA A 332 -8.21 14.23 33.84
N LEU A 333 -7.93 13.00 33.38
CA LEU A 333 -8.24 11.78 34.13
C LEU A 333 -7.39 11.63 35.39
N ALA A 334 -6.08 11.90 35.32
CA ALA A 334 -5.18 11.86 36.48
C ALA A 334 -5.58 12.89 37.55
N ALA A 335 -5.93 14.12 37.14
CA ALA A 335 -6.41 15.16 38.06
C ALA A 335 -7.74 14.75 38.73
N GLU A 336 -8.64 14.11 37.98
CA GLU A 336 -9.89 13.58 38.50
C GLU A 336 -9.67 12.42 39.48
N ALA A 337 -8.78 11.48 39.16
CA ALA A 337 -8.39 10.40 40.06
C ALA A 337 -7.86 10.93 41.40
N LEU A 338 -6.95 11.91 41.38
CA LEU A 338 -6.46 12.57 42.60
C LEU A 338 -7.58 13.24 43.40
N ARG A 339 -8.58 13.81 42.74
CA ARG A 339 -9.78 14.40 43.39
C ARG A 339 -10.64 13.33 44.07
N LEU A 340 -10.73 12.14 43.48
CA LEU A 340 -11.47 11.00 44.06
C LEU A 340 -10.73 10.44 45.28
N VAL A 341 -9.41 10.24 45.20
CA VAL A 341 -8.62 9.75 46.35
C VAL A 341 -8.73 10.68 47.55
N ARG A 342 -8.58 12.00 47.37
CA ARG A 342 -8.70 12.98 48.47
C ARG A 342 -10.06 13.01 49.15
N ARG A 343 -11.13 12.58 48.46
CA ARG A 343 -12.45 12.46 49.10
C ARG A 343 -12.54 11.24 50.00
N ASP A 344 -11.83 10.18 49.61
CA ASP A 344 -11.82 8.89 50.28
C ASP A 344 -10.81 8.84 51.43
N GLU A 345 -9.71 9.62 51.39
CA GLU A 345 -8.71 9.79 52.47
C GLU A 345 -9.28 10.28 53.82
N ASN A 346 -10.57 10.64 53.89
CA ASN A 346 -11.29 10.71 55.17
C ASN A 346 -11.52 9.32 55.82
N ALA A 347 -11.06 8.23 55.19
CA ALA A 347 -11.09 6.85 55.64
C ALA A 347 -9.67 6.23 55.71
N GLU A 348 -9.02 6.37 56.86
CA GLU A 348 -8.04 5.49 57.53
C GLU A 348 -6.84 4.82 56.82
N ASN A 349 -6.53 5.01 55.53
CA ASN A 349 -5.41 4.31 54.86
C ASN A 349 -4.47 5.22 54.02
N ALA A 350 -3.85 6.23 54.63
CA ALA A 350 -2.76 6.99 54.01
C ALA A 350 -1.39 6.37 54.33
N ASP A 351 -0.45 6.42 53.38
CA ASP A 351 0.96 6.07 53.62
C ASP A 351 1.57 7.00 54.71
N PRO A 352 2.70 6.62 55.36
CA PRO A 352 3.28 7.39 56.46
C PRO A 352 3.66 8.85 56.10
N ASP A 353 3.79 9.18 54.81
CA ASP A 353 4.05 10.54 54.30
C ASP A 353 2.77 11.31 53.89
N GLY A 354 1.58 10.72 54.09
CA GLY A 354 0.29 11.35 53.75
C GLY A 354 0.01 11.45 52.25
N SER A 355 0.84 10.84 51.40
CA SER A 355 0.58 10.70 49.96
C SER A 355 -0.28 9.46 49.70
N PRO A 356 -1.12 9.48 48.65
CA PRO A 356 -1.93 8.32 48.30
C PRO A 356 -1.07 7.18 47.77
N GLY A 357 -1.19 5.99 48.36
CA GLY A 357 -0.50 4.78 47.90
C GLY A 357 -0.94 4.36 46.49
N PRO A 358 -0.16 3.50 45.80
CA PRO A 358 -0.42 3.14 44.40
C PRO A 358 -1.72 2.37 44.21
N ASP A 359 -2.16 1.58 45.20
CA ASP A 359 -3.43 0.86 45.15
C ASP A 359 -4.61 1.83 45.12
N ALA A 360 -4.59 2.87 45.96
CA ALA A 360 -5.60 3.91 45.98
C ALA A 360 -5.62 4.71 44.66
N LEU A 361 -4.44 5.01 44.09
CA LEU A 361 -4.32 5.67 42.79
C LEU A 361 -4.85 4.79 41.65
N ALA A 362 -4.60 3.49 41.68
CA ALA A 362 -5.12 2.52 40.70
C ALA A 362 -6.65 2.42 40.76
N VAL A 363 -7.23 2.31 41.96
CA VAL A 363 -8.69 2.29 42.16
C VAL A 363 -9.32 3.58 41.67
N ALA A 364 -8.73 4.73 42.01
CA ALA A 364 -9.24 6.03 41.61
C ALA A 364 -9.10 6.29 40.10
N ALA A 365 -8.05 5.79 39.45
CA ALA A 365 -7.91 5.84 38.00
C ALA A 365 -9.04 5.04 37.31
N CYS A 366 -9.34 3.84 37.81
CA CYS A 366 -10.47 3.05 37.32
C CYS A 366 -11.81 3.77 37.55
N ALA A 367 -12.01 4.38 38.73
CA ALA A 367 -13.22 5.15 39.01
C ALA A 367 -13.37 6.38 38.08
N ALA A 368 -12.29 7.12 37.83
CA ALA A 368 -12.28 8.26 36.91
C ALA A 368 -12.59 7.85 35.47
N LEU A 369 -12.14 6.66 35.04
CA LEU A 369 -12.48 6.10 33.73
C LEU A 369 -13.98 5.73 33.63
N ARG A 370 -14.56 5.11 34.68
CA ARG A 370 -15.99 4.72 34.69
C ARG A 370 -16.93 5.90 34.51
N ASP A 371 -16.58 7.06 35.05
CA ASP A 371 -17.35 8.29 34.86
C ASP A 371 -17.44 8.74 33.39
N ARG A 372 -16.54 8.24 32.53
CA ARG A 372 -16.54 8.49 31.08
C ARG A 372 -17.42 7.52 30.27
N ARG A 373 -17.96 6.47 30.89
CA ARG A 373 -18.88 5.49 30.27
C ARG A 373 -18.37 4.92 28.94
N VAL A 374 -17.07 4.65 28.86
CA VAL A 374 -16.48 3.96 27.71
C VAL A 374 -17.06 2.54 27.64
N MET A 375 -17.15 1.95 26.46
CA MET A 375 -17.60 0.57 26.25
C MET A 375 -16.51 -0.24 25.54
N ILE A 376 -16.38 -1.50 25.91
CA ILE A 376 -15.43 -2.41 25.24
C ILE A 376 -16.14 -3.12 24.09
N LYS A 377 -15.54 -3.04 22.90
CA LYS A 377 -16.00 -3.79 21.73
C LYS A 377 -15.55 -5.24 21.88
N ALA A 378 -16.51 -6.18 21.80
CA ALA A 378 -16.20 -7.60 21.80
C ALA A 378 -15.27 -7.92 20.61
N VAL A 379 -14.06 -8.40 20.91
CA VAL A 379 -13.11 -8.85 19.90
C VAL A 379 -13.44 -10.30 19.55
N SER A 380 -13.57 -10.60 18.26
CA SER A 380 -13.87 -11.97 17.79
C SER A 380 -12.64 -12.87 17.73
N ASP A 381 -11.43 -12.28 17.67
CA ASP A 381 -10.16 -13.00 17.52
C ASP A 381 -9.18 -12.71 18.68
N PRO A 382 -8.31 -13.67 19.06
CA PRO A 382 -7.23 -13.42 20.02
C PRO A 382 -6.29 -12.33 19.49
N TRP A 383 -5.80 -11.43 20.35
CA TRP A 383 -4.98 -10.30 19.90
C TRP A 383 -3.67 -10.71 19.21
N GLN A 384 -3.21 -11.95 19.39
CA GLN A 384 -2.06 -12.52 18.68
C GLN A 384 -2.30 -12.79 17.19
N ALA A 385 -3.56 -12.91 16.75
CA ALA A 385 -3.89 -13.33 15.39
C ALA A 385 -3.82 -12.20 14.34
N GLY A 386 -3.67 -10.94 14.74
CA GLY A 386 -3.81 -9.80 13.84
C GLY A 386 -3.13 -8.52 14.29
N SER A 387 -3.22 -7.49 13.43
CA SER A 387 -2.84 -6.13 13.79
C SER A 387 -4.02 -5.43 14.44
N HIS A 388 -3.77 -4.68 15.51
CA HIS A 388 -4.81 -3.97 16.26
C HIS A 388 -4.57 -2.47 16.21
N PRO A 389 -5.59 -1.66 15.86
CA PRO A 389 -5.51 -0.22 16.02
C PRO A 389 -5.51 0.14 17.50
N ILE A 390 -4.57 0.98 17.92
CA ILE A 390 -4.51 1.57 19.27
C ILE A 390 -4.77 3.07 19.13
N ARG A 391 -5.88 3.53 19.73
CA ARG A 391 -6.33 4.92 19.66
C ARG A 391 -5.57 5.80 20.64
N THR A 392 -5.56 7.09 20.37
CA THR A 392 -5.15 8.10 21.36
C THR A 392 -6.20 8.19 22.48
N ALA A 393 -5.83 8.70 23.65
CA ALA A 393 -6.77 8.82 24.76
C ALA A 393 -7.96 9.73 24.41
N SER A 394 -7.72 10.84 23.70
CA SER A 394 -8.81 11.71 23.22
C SER A 394 -9.75 10.95 22.27
N GLY A 395 -9.21 10.27 21.26
CA GLY A 395 -10.03 9.53 20.29
C GLY A 395 -10.84 8.40 20.93
N LEU A 396 -10.29 7.73 21.95
CA LEU A 396 -10.99 6.70 22.72
C LEU A 396 -12.13 7.27 23.57
N LEU A 397 -11.88 8.37 24.28
CA LEU A 397 -12.86 9.01 25.16
C LEU A 397 -13.97 9.70 24.36
N GLU A 398 -13.68 10.28 23.19
CA GLU A 398 -14.67 10.87 22.28
C GLU A 398 -15.56 9.82 21.65
N ALA A 399 -14.99 8.70 21.20
CA ALA A 399 -15.75 7.59 20.62
C ALA A 399 -16.55 6.80 21.66
N CYS A 400 -16.22 6.94 22.95
CA CYS A 400 -16.72 6.13 24.07
C CYS A 400 -16.70 4.61 23.81
N THR A 401 -15.86 4.13 22.90
CA THR A 401 -15.80 2.73 22.46
C THR A 401 -14.37 2.35 22.07
N GLY A 402 -13.88 1.20 22.55
CA GLY A 402 -12.52 0.74 22.27
C GLY A 402 -12.29 -0.73 22.57
N SER A 403 -11.07 -1.20 22.34
CA SER A 403 -10.60 -2.54 22.71
C SER A 403 -10.10 -2.58 24.16
N VAL A 404 -9.97 -3.78 24.73
CA VAL A 404 -9.35 -3.97 26.06
C VAL A 404 -7.92 -3.41 26.08
N LEU A 405 -7.19 -3.52 24.96
CA LEU A 405 -5.84 -2.98 24.82
C LEU A 405 -5.83 -1.45 24.82
N ASP A 406 -6.80 -0.79 24.18
CA ASP A 406 -6.96 0.67 24.22
C ASP A 406 -7.13 1.15 25.68
N ILE A 407 -7.96 0.44 26.46
CA ILE A 407 -8.21 0.76 27.87
C ILE A 407 -6.95 0.53 28.72
N ALA A 408 -6.24 -0.57 28.51
CA ALA A 408 -5.01 -0.89 29.23
C ALA A 408 -3.93 0.19 28.99
N VAL A 409 -3.74 0.61 27.74
CA VAL A 409 -2.79 1.66 27.35
C VAL A 409 -3.19 3.02 27.94
N LEU A 410 -4.48 3.37 27.92
CA LEU A 410 -4.98 4.59 28.54
C LEU A 410 -4.73 4.60 30.05
N LEU A 411 -5.10 3.53 30.75
CA LEU A 411 -4.90 3.42 32.20
C LEU A 411 -3.40 3.42 32.57
N ALA A 412 -2.56 2.75 31.77
CA ALA A 412 -1.11 2.80 31.95
C ALA A 412 -0.58 4.25 31.88
N GLY A 413 -1.08 5.05 30.93
CA GLY A 413 -0.70 6.46 30.80
C GLY A 413 -1.17 7.31 31.98
N VAL A 414 -2.35 7.01 32.55
CA VAL A 414 -2.84 7.66 33.78
C VAL A 414 -1.94 7.29 34.97
N LEU A 415 -1.61 6.01 35.15
CA LEU A 415 -0.74 5.56 36.24
C LEU A 415 0.68 6.16 36.13
N GLU A 416 1.27 6.14 34.93
CA GLU A 416 2.58 6.75 34.67
C GLU A 416 2.56 8.25 35.01
N ARG A 417 1.49 8.97 34.64
CA ARG A 417 1.33 10.39 35.00
C ARG A 417 1.14 10.62 36.50
N LEU A 418 0.57 9.66 37.22
CA LEU A 418 0.42 9.69 38.67
C LEU A 418 1.71 9.26 39.40
N GLY A 419 2.78 8.90 38.68
CA GLY A 419 4.05 8.47 39.25
C GLY A 419 4.07 6.99 39.69
N VAL A 420 3.07 6.21 39.30
CA VAL A 420 3.02 4.76 39.53
C VAL A 420 3.61 4.05 38.33
N VAL A 421 4.55 3.12 38.54
CA VAL A 421 5.21 2.39 37.45
C VAL A 421 4.27 1.29 36.90
N PRO A 422 3.75 1.43 35.66
CA PRO A 422 2.86 0.45 35.07
C PRO A 422 3.65 -0.64 34.33
N VAL A 423 3.03 -1.81 34.21
CA VAL A 423 3.52 -2.96 33.43
C VAL A 423 2.36 -3.49 32.60
N LEU A 424 2.44 -3.41 31.26
CA LEU A 424 1.42 -4.02 30.41
C LEU A 424 1.63 -5.53 30.36
N LEU A 425 0.56 -6.30 30.58
CA LEU A 425 0.62 -7.77 30.68
C LEU A 425 -0.34 -8.37 29.65
N LEU A 426 0.18 -9.18 28.73
CA LEU A 426 -0.62 -9.75 27.65
C LEU A 426 -0.53 -11.28 27.66
N ALA A 427 -1.68 -11.93 27.80
CA ALA A 427 -1.88 -13.39 27.62
C ALA A 427 -2.73 -13.62 26.37
N PRO A 428 -2.66 -14.75 25.64
CA PRO A 428 -3.24 -14.90 24.29
C PRO A 428 -4.71 -14.43 24.11
N LYS A 429 -5.51 -14.47 25.18
CA LYS A 429 -6.93 -14.09 25.20
C LYS A 429 -7.27 -12.96 26.16
N ALA A 430 -6.30 -12.40 26.88
CA ALA A 430 -6.54 -11.38 27.90
C ALA A 430 -5.42 -10.33 27.94
N VAL A 431 -5.77 -9.12 28.36
CA VAL A 431 -4.83 -8.02 28.59
C VAL A 431 -5.07 -7.52 30.00
N PHE A 432 -4.00 -7.40 30.79
CA PHE A 432 -4.01 -6.87 32.13
C PHE A 432 -3.03 -5.70 32.25
N LEU A 433 -3.21 -4.91 33.30
CA LEU A 433 -2.30 -3.82 33.65
C LEU A 433 -1.74 -4.05 35.05
N GLY A 434 -0.48 -4.46 35.13
CA GLY A 434 0.28 -4.52 36.37
C GLY A 434 0.74 -3.14 36.81
N TYR A 435 0.97 -2.97 38.11
CA TYR A 435 1.64 -1.79 38.65
C TYR A 435 2.46 -2.14 39.90
N ARG A 436 3.61 -1.49 40.07
CA ARG A 436 4.49 -1.76 41.23
C ARG A 436 3.91 -1.16 42.51
N ARG A 437 4.01 -1.90 43.61
CA ARG A 437 3.68 -1.43 44.97
C ARG A 437 4.98 -1.11 45.72
N PRO A 438 5.06 -0.02 46.52
CA PRO A 438 6.18 0.26 47.39
C PRO A 438 6.48 -0.96 48.28
N GLN A 439 7.71 -1.43 48.22
CA GLN A 439 8.17 -2.56 49.02
C GLN A 439 8.32 -2.10 50.46
N GLY A 440 7.54 -2.67 51.38
CA GLY A 440 7.79 -2.49 52.81
C GLY A 440 9.05 -3.27 53.21
N ASP A 441 10.16 -2.55 53.46
CA ASP A 441 11.38 -2.97 54.20
C ASP A 441 12.02 -4.34 53.86
N GLN A 442 11.64 -4.99 52.76
CA GLN A 442 12.29 -6.19 52.24
C GLN A 442 13.22 -5.77 51.11
N GLY A 443 14.51 -5.77 51.45
CA GLY A 443 15.61 -5.16 50.72
C GLY A 443 15.66 -5.45 49.23
N ASP A 444 16.32 -4.52 48.55
CA ASP A 444 16.63 -4.51 47.13
C ASP A 444 17.11 -5.90 46.69
N GLN A 445 16.22 -6.63 46.04
CA GLN A 445 16.62 -7.80 45.27
C GLN A 445 17.09 -7.25 43.93
N GLU A 446 18.29 -6.66 43.94
CA GLU A 446 19.07 -6.45 42.73
C GLU A 446 19.33 -7.84 42.15
N ASP A 447 18.69 -8.16 41.03
CA ASP A 447 19.11 -9.30 40.22
C ASP A 447 20.60 -9.12 39.87
N ALA A 448 21.33 -10.23 39.74
CA ALA A 448 22.79 -10.26 39.63
C ALA A 448 23.39 -9.47 38.44
N ASP A 449 22.54 -8.93 37.56
CA ASP A 449 22.90 -8.19 36.35
C ASP A 449 22.45 -6.71 36.35
N GLY A 450 21.86 -6.18 37.45
CA GLY A 450 21.67 -4.74 37.64
C GLY A 450 20.61 -4.05 36.75
N GLU A 451 19.87 -4.77 35.92
CA GLU A 451 18.78 -4.24 35.10
C GLU A 451 17.42 -4.83 35.56
N PRO A 452 16.41 -4.02 35.91
CA PRO A 452 15.11 -4.50 36.39
C PRO A 452 14.23 -5.02 35.23
N HIS A 453 14.68 -6.08 34.55
CA HIS A 453 13.89 -6.73 33.51
C HIS A 453 12.83 -7.66 34.15
N VAL A 454 11.56 -7.28 34.08
CA VAL A 454 10.45 -8.14 34.51
C VAL A 454 10.02 -9.02 33.33
N SER A 455 10.39 -10.30 33.32
CA SER A 455 9.85 -11.25 32.34
C SER A 455 8.36 -11.51 32.59
N ALA A 456 7.66 -12.13 31.64
CA ALA A 456 6.25 -12.52 31.82
C ALA A 456 6.04 -13.44 33.03
N GLN A 457 6.99 -14.34 33.29
CA GLN A 457 6.94 -15.23 34.45
C GLN A 457 7.24 -14.47 35.75
N ASP A 458 8.22 -13.57 35.76
CA ASP A 458 8.54 -12.78 36.94
C ASP A 458 7.37 -11.86 37.33
N ALA A 459 6.70 -11.27 36.34
CA ALA A 459 5.47 -10.51 36.56
C ALA A 459 4.38 -11.38 37.21
N ALA A 460 4.15 -12.59 36.69
CA ALA A 460 3.19 -13.52 37.27
C ALA A 460 3.52 -13.85 38.73
N ASP A 461 4.79 -14.13 39.02
CA ASP A 461 5.26 -14.48 40.37
C ASP A 461 5.13 -13.29 41.34
N LEU A 462 5.45 -12.07 40.90
CA LEU A 462 5.29 -10.84 41.69
C LEU A 462 3.82 -10.54 41.99
N ILE A 463 2.91 -10.80 41.05
CA ILE A 463 1.46 -10.65 41.25
C ILE A 463 0.95 -11.70 42.24
N GLN A 464 1.37 -12.97 42.10
CA GLN A 464 1.00 -14.05 43.01
C GLN A 464 1.47 -13.78 44.46
N ARG A 465 2.69 -13.21 44.60
CA ARG A 465 3.25 -12.79 45.90
C ARG A 465 2.60 -11.52 46.46
N GLY A 466 1.76 -10.84 45.67
CA GLY A 466 1.14 -9.57 46.05
C GLY A 466 2.10 -8.38 46.09
N VAL A 467 3.31 -8.51 45.54
CA VAL A 467 4.29 -7.42 45.42
C VAL A 467 3.90 -6.46 44.29
N MET A 468 3.24 -6.99 43.25
CA MET A 468 2.66 -6.23 42.16
C MET A 468 1.14 -6.19 42.27
N GLY A 469 0.54 -5.02 42.02
CA GLY A 469 -0.89 -4.88 41.81
C GLY A 469 -1.26 -5.20 40.38
N MET A 470 -2.49 -5.61 40.12
CA MET A 470 -2.99 -5.91 38.77
C MET A 470 -4.38 -5.34 38.61
N ILE A 471 -4.64 -4.73 37.46
CA ILE A 471 -5.94 -4.20 37.04
C ILE A 471 -6.41 -5.04 35.86
N ASP A 472 -7.68 -5.43 35.91
CA ASP A 472 -8.39 -5.96 34.75
C ASP A 472 -9.07 -4.79 34.00
N PRO A 473 -8.58 -4.40 32.81
CA PRO A 473 -9.14 -3.30 32.04
C PRO A 473 -10.59 -3.55 31.60
N ASP A 474 -11.02 -4.81 31.45
CA ASP A 474 -12.41 -5.14 31.11
C ASP A 474 -13.34 -4.83 32.28
N LEU A 475 -12.93 -5.20 33.50
CA LEU A 475 -13.64 -4.86 34.72
C LEU A 475 -13.56 -3.36 35.05
N ALA A 476 -12.46 -2.68 34.72
CA ALA A 476 -12.24 -1.27 35.01
C ALA A 476 -13.28 -0.35 34.38
N VAL A 477 -13.93 -0.77 33.29
CA VAL A 477 -14.93 0.03 32.57
C VAL A 477 -16.34 -0.08 33.17
N GLY A 478 -16.68 -1.23 33.77
CA GLY A 478 -18.06 -1.51 34.20
C GLY A 478 -18.25 -1.89 35.66
N ALA A 479 -17.23 -2.44 36.31
CA ALA A 479 -17.33 -2.96 37.68
C ALA A 479 -16.90 -1.93 38.72
N SER A 480 -17.49 -2.00 39.92
CA SER A 480 -17.06 -1.15 41.04
C SER A 480 -15.65 -1.45 41.54
N ILE A 481 -15.15 -2.65 41.24
CA ILE A 481 -13.85 -3.17 41.65
C ILE A 481 -13.18 -3.78 40.42
N ALA A 482 -11.96 -3.34 40.14
CA ALA A 482 -11.16 -3.80 39.00
C ALA A 482 -9.70 -4.14 39.37
N VAL A 483 -9.29 -3.81 40.59
CA VAL A 483 -7.95 -4.11 41.12
C VAL A 483 -7.97 -5.50 41.76
N LEU A 484 -7.02 -6.35 41.38
CA LEU A 484 -6.93 -7.76 41.75
C LEU A 484 -7.07 -8.02 43.25
N HIS A 485 -6.44 -7.18 44.08
CA HIS A 485 -6.42 -7.35 45.53
C HIS A 485 -7.76 -6.97 46.19
N GLU A 486 -8.63 -6.28 45.48
CA GLU A 486 -10.00 -5.96 45.92
C GLU A 486 -11.04 -6.90 45.29
N LEU A 487 -10.68 -7.68 44.26
CA LEU A 487 -11.60 -8.59 43.58
C LEU A 487 -12.11 -9.69 44.53
N PRO A 488 -13.39 -10.10 44.43
CA PRO A 488 -13.89 -11.28 45.12
C PRO A 488 -13.07 -12.53 44.77
N ASP A 489 -12.89 -13.43 45.74
CA ASP A 489 -12.04 -14.64 45.60
C ASP A 489 -12.32 -15.43 44.32
N THR A 490 -13.59 -15.56 43.92
CA THR A 490 -13.98 -16.28 42.71
C THR A 490 -13.46 -15.65 41.42
N VAL A 491 -13.51 -14.31 41.31
CA VAL A 491 -13.03 -13.58 40.12
C VAL A 491 -11.50 -13.50 40.13
N ARG A 492 -10.95 -13.29 41.32
CA ARG A 492 -9.50 -13.30 41.56
C ARG A 492 -8.88 -14.63 41.15
N SER A 493 -9.48 -15.78 41.50
CA SER A 493 -8.99 -17.09 41.07
C SER A 493 -8.94 -17.25 39.55
N VAL A 494 -9.98 -16.80 38.83
CA VAL A 494 -10.01 -16.87 37.35
C VAL A 494 -8.93 -15.98 36.74
N ALA A 495 -8.73 -14.76 37.27
CA ALA A 495 -7.67 -13.88 36.79
C ALA A 495 -6.27 -14.49 37.05
N LEU A 496 -6.06 -15.09 38.23
CA LEU A 496 -4.80 -15.78 38.57
C LEU A 496 -4.53 -17.02 37.71
N GLU A 497 -5.58 -17.74 37.27
CA GLU A 497 -5.46 -18.89 36.36
C GLU A 497 -4.93 -18.51 34.97
N THR A 498 -5.06 -17.23 34.56
CA THR A 498 -4.53 -16.75 33.28
C THR A 498 -3.07 -16.29 33.32
N LEU A 499 -2.50 -16.10 34.52
CA LEU A 499 -1.11 -15.64 34.69
C LEU A 499 -0.05 -16.59 34.09
N PRO A 500 -0.17 -17.93 34.21
CA PRO A 500 0.79 -18.84 33.58
C PRO A 500 0.82 -18.76 32.05
N ASP A 501 -0.23 -18.22 31.42
CA ASP A 501 -0.34 -18.07 29.97
C ASP A 501 0.19 -16.70 29.49
N LEU A 502 0.76 -15.87 30.37
CA LEU A 502 1.32 -14.58 29.97
C LEU A 502 2.42 -14.76 28.92
N THR A 503 2.23 -14.12 27.77
CA THR A 503 3.14 -14.18 26.62
C THR A 503 4.08 -12.98 26.56
N LEU A 504 3.63 -11.82 27.06
CA LEU A 504 4.41 -10.58 27.04
C LEU A 504 4.16 -9.77 28.31
N ALA A 505 5.25 -9.30 28.93
CA ALA A 505 5.24 -8.25 29.93
C ALA A 505 6.04 -7.06 29.41
N VAL A 506 5.48 -5.85 29.50
CA VAL A 506 6.14 -4.61 29.08
C VAL A 506 6.24 -3.68 30.29
N PRO A 507 7.33 -3.77 31.07
CA PRO A 507 7.62 -2.82 32.13
C PRO A 507 7.95 -1.45 31.51
N LEU A 508 7.12 -0.46 31.81
CA LEU A 508 7.18 0.80 31.07
C LEU A 508 8.42 1.62 31.42
N ASP A 509 8.87 1.59 32.68
CA ASP A 509 10.09 2.23 33.14
C ASP A 509 11.35 1.74 32.41
N VAL A 510 11.46 0.43 32.19
CA VAL A 510 12.55 -0.18 31.41
C VAL A 510 12.44 0.26 29.95
N ALA A 511 11.25 0.18 29.37
CA ALA A 511 11.04 0.58 27.98
C ALA A 511 11.39 2.05 27.76
N ARG A 512 11.06 2.96 28.69
CA ARG A 512 11.47 4.38 28.64
C ARG A 512 12.99 4.53 28.73
N ALA A 513 13.65 3.80 29.64
CA ALA A 513 15.11 3.82 29.77
C ALA A 513 15.81 3.35 28.48
N ASP A 514 15.21 2.40 27.78
CA ASP A 514 15.66 1.89 26.48
C ASP A 514 15.29 2.81 25.29
N GLY A 515 14.68 3.97 25.53
CA GLY A 515 14.36 4.97 24.50
C GLY A 515 12.97 4.84 23.87
N ALA A 516 12.08 4.00 24.42
CA ALA A 516 10.70 3.87 23.95
C ALA A 516 9.84 5.07 24.37
N GLU A 517 10.12 6.26 23.84
CA GLU A 517 9.38 7.49 24.15
C GLU A 517 7.92 7.43 23.66
N PRO A 518 6.99 8.17 24.29
CA PRO A 518 5.62 8.30 23.81
C PRO A 518 5.55 8.78 22.37
N GLN A 519 4.66 8.18 21.56
CA GLN A 519 4.41 8.67 20.21
C GLN A 519 3.94 10.13 20.26
N PRO A 520 4.36 10.97 19.30
CA PRO A 520 3.81 12.31 19.17
C PRO A 520 2.33 12.26 18.81
N MET A 521 1.62 13.38 18.96
CA MET A 521 0.33 13.53 18.31
C MET A 521 0.56 13.62 16.80
N LEU A 522 -0.36 13.03 16.04
CA LEU A 522 -0.29 13.06 14.58
C LEU A 522 -1.39 13.95 14.07
N ASP A 523 -1.08 14.73 13.05
CA ASP A 523 -2.05 15.53 12.32
C ASP A 523 -1.82 15.31 10.82
N ARG A 524 -2.73 15.80 10.00
CA ARG A 524 -2.50 15.90 8.58
C ARG A 524 -2.30 17.36 8.20
N ASP A 525 -1.25 17.62 7.45
CA ASP A 525 -1.02 18.95 6.93
C ASP A 525 -2.02 19.29 5.81
N GLU A 526 -1.89 20.50 5.26
CA GLU A 526 -2.73 20.97 4.14
C GLU A 526 -2.64 20.09 2.88
N HIS A 527 -1.68 19.17 2.81
CA HIS A 527 -1.45 18.24 1.70
C HIS A 527 -1.87 16.80 2.03
N ASP A 528 -2.59 16.58 3.14
CA ASP A 528 -2.99 15.25 3.64
C ASP A 528 -1.80 14.34 3.99
N VAL A 529 -0.60 14.92 4.16
CA VAL A 529 0.60 14.22 4.63
C VAL A 529 0.55 14.13 6.15
N VAL A 530 0.76 12.93 6.68
CA VAL A 530 0.76 12.74 8.13
C VAL A 530 2.02 13.38 8.72
N ILE A 531 1.85 14.30 9.66
CA ILE A 531 2.93 15.01 10.34
C ILE A 531 2.89 14.77 11.84
N GLU A 532 4.04 14.92 12.49
CA GLU A 532 4.16 14.87 13.94
C GLU A 532 3.96 16.26 14.52
N LEU A 533 3.04 16.38 15.47
CA LEU A 533 2.89 17.57 16.30
C LEU A 533 3.94 17.54 17.42
N ALA A 534 4.67 18.65 17.57
CA ALA A 534 5.61 18.82 18.67
C ALA A 534 4.90 18.62 20.02
N ALA A 535 5.53 17.87 20.93
CA ALA A 535 5.02 17.69 22.28
C ALA A 535 4.89 19.07 22.95
N SER A 536 3.69 19.41 23.44
CA SER A 536 3.54 20.59 24.30
C SER A 536 4.42 20.40 25.54
N THR A 537 5.38 21.29 25.73
CA THR A 537 6.26 21.30 26.89
C THR A 537 5.44 21.26 28.18
N ARG A 538 5.85 20.41 29.13
CA ARG A 538 5.29 20.39 30.48
C ARG A 538 5.23 21.83 31.03
N PRO A 539 4.07 22.33 31.47
CA PRO A 539 4.04 23.51 32.30
C PRO A 539 4.58 23.10 33.67
N GLY A 540 5.89 23.27 33.88
CA GLY A 540 6.53 22.86 35.13
C GLY A 540 8.06 22.91 35.21
N SER A 541 8.80 23.17 34.13
CA SER A 541 10.24 23.42 34.23
C SER A 541 10.51 24.92 34.45
N PRO A 542 11.12 25.34 35.57
CA PRO A 542 11.46 26.72 35.83
C PRO A 542 12.82 27.05 35.19
N ASP A 543 12.93 26.90 33.88
CA ASP A 543 14.10 27.32 33.11
C ASP A 543 13.73 27.45 31.63
N ASP A 544 12.86 28.41 31.31
CA ASP A 544 13.05 29.20 30.09
C ASP A 544 12.25 30.51 30.16
N ALA A 545 12.80 31.47 30.90
CA ALA A 545 12.35 32.85 30.82
C ALA A 545 13.22 33.60 29.79
N SER A 546 13.00 33.37 28.49
CA SER A 546 13.20 34.37 27.43
C SER A 546 12.94 33.80 26.03
N VAL A 547 11.72 33.94 25.53
CA VAL A 547 11.53 34.29 24.11
C VAL A 547 10.36 35.27 24.00
N LEU A 548 10.68 36.43 23.45
CA LEU A 548 9.79 37.56 23.20
C LEU A 548 8.68 37.17 22.21
N ALA A 549 7.45 37.58 22.52
CA ALA A 549 6.31 37.52 21.61
C ALA A 549 6.54 38.42 20.38
N PRO A 550 6.11 38.02 19.17
CA PRO A 550 6.01 38.95 18.05
C PRO A 550 4.70 39.74 18.15
N ASP A 551 4.84 41.07 18.10
CA ASP A 551 3.74 42.04 18.04
C ASP A 551 2.86 41.83 16.79
N ALA A 552 1.54 41.90 17.00
CA ALA A 552 0.53 41.96 15.96
C ALA A 552 0.58 43.31 15.22
N PRO A 553 0.26 43.37 13.91
CA PRO A 553 0.11 44.64 13.21
C PRO A 553 -1.32 45.19 13.41
N ASP A 554 -1.39 46.39 13.98
CA ASP A 554 -2.59 47.22 14.05
C ASP A 554 -3.10 47.60 12.66
N ALA A 555 -4.41 47.43 12.45
CA ALA A 555 -5.16 48.05 11.37
C ALA A 555 -5.48 49.53 11.72
N PRO A 556 -5.54 50.45 10.74
CA PRO A 556 -6.18 51.74 10.96
C PRO A 556 -7.47 51.88 10.12
N GLU A 557 -8.56 52.29 10.77
CA GLU A 557 -9.75 52.87 10.13
C GLU A 557 -9.80 54.40 10.29
N ALA A 558 -10.20 55.06 9.19
CA ALA A 558 -10.85 56.38 9.03
C ALA A 558 -10.07 57.65 9.46
N ASP A 559 -10.16 58.82 8.83
CA ASP A 559 -11.29 59.46 8.15
C ASP A 559 -10.83 60.71 7.32
N ARG A 560 -11.42 60.87 6.11
CA ARG A 560 -11.92 62.11 5.46
C ARG A 560 -11.10 63.44 5.44
N SER A 561 -10.70 63.89 4.24
CA SER A 561 -11.36 64.98 3.45
C SER A 561 -10.44 65.82 2.54
N SER A 562 -10.90 66.02 1.30
CA SER A 562 -10.78 67.21 0.40
C SER A 562 -9.45 67.48 -0.32
N ALA A 563 -9.40 67.26 -1.65
CA ALA A 563 -9.63 68.24 -2.75
C ALA A 563 -8.27 68.75 -3.27
N GLU A 564 -7.90 68.92 -4.55
CA GLU A 564 -8.45 69.01 -5.92
C GLU A 564 -7.30 68.45 -6.81
N ASP A 565 -7.48 67.81 -7.98
CA ASP A 565 -7.61 68.47 -9.28
C ASP A 565 -7.73 67.37 -10.37
N GLU A 566 -8.70 67.55 -11.27
CA GLU A 566 -8.96 66.83 -12.52
C GLU A 566 -8.11 67.48 -13.66
N PRO A 567 -7.88 66.88 -14.85
CA PRO A 567 -8.98 66.50 -15.75
C PRO A 567 -8.81 65.26 -16.66
N ASP A 568 -9.95 64.57 -16.82
CA ASP A 568 -10.71 64.38 -18.08
C ASP A 568 -10.01 63.81 -19.33
N SER A 569 -10.43 62.61 -19.75
CA SER A 569 -11.19 62.40 -21.01
C SER A 569 -11.16 60.93 -21.44
N GLY A 570 -12.34 60.29 -21.49
CA GLY A 570 -12.63 59.14 -22.34
C GLY A 570 -13.09 59.59 -23.75
N PRO A 571 -13.95 58.83 -24.44
CA PRO A 571 -13.56 57.73 -25.35
C PRO A 571 -14.07 57.92 -26.80
N ASP A 572 -13.89 56.87 -27.61
CA ASP A 572 -14.66 56.46 -28.80
C ASP A 572 -14.18 56.79 -30.25
N SER A 573 -14.26 55.71 -31.05
CA SER A 573 -14.76 55.59 -32.44
C SER A 573 -13.87 55.84 -33.67
N ASP A 574 -13.71 54.73 -34.40
CA ASP A 574 -14.10 54.51 -35.81
C ASP A 574 -13.21 54.86 -37.01
N SER A 575 -13.35 53.95 -38.00
CA SER A 575 -13.10 54.06 -39.44
C SER A 575 -11.65 53.87 -39.92
N GLY A 576 -11.36 53.15 -41.00
CA GLY A 576 -12.18 52.49 -42.00
C GLY A 576 -11.31 52.10 -43.21
N SER A 577 -11.73 51.03 -43.89
CA SER A 577 -11.54 50.62 -45.30
C SER A 577 -10.33 51.11 -46.14
N ASP A 578 -9.58 50.16 -46.74
CA ASP A 578 -9.60 49.85 -48.20
C ASP A 578 -8.53 48.77 -48.50
N ALA A 579 -8.91 47.56 -48.96
CA ALA A 579 -9.10 47.15 -50.36
C ALA A 579 -7.77 47.09 -51.17
N GLY A 580 -7.36 45.98 -51.79
CA GLY A 580 -7.99 44.66 -51.98
C GLY A 580 -7.11 43.73 -52.85
N SER A 581 -7.75 42.64 -53.31
CA SER A 581 -7.35 41.72 -54.40
C SER A 581 -6.26 40.68 -54.09
N ASP A 582 -6.39 39.38 -54.41
CA ASP A 582 -7.42 38.63 -55.13
C ASP A 582 -7.20 37.11 -54.91
N SER A 583 -8.33 36.38 -54.91
CA SER A 583 -8.56 35.00 -55.36
C SER A 583 -7.74 33.80 -54.82
N GLY A 584 -8.47 32.91 -54.15
CA GLY A 584 -8.71 31.57 -54.68
C GLY A 584 -8.27 30.39 -53.79
N SER A 585 -9.26 29.65 -53.30
CA SER A 585 -9.32 28.18 -53.10
C SER A 585 -9.71 27.75 -51.68
N GLU A 586 -10.97 27.38 -51.47
CA GLU A 586 -11.28 26.15 -50.71
C GLU A 586 -11.07 24.96 -51.66
N PRO A 587 -10.67 23.74 -51.22
CA PRO A 587 -11.29 23.04 -50.07
C PRO A 587 -10.39 22.11 -49.21
N ALA A 588 -10.96 21.66 -48.09
CA ALA A 588 -10.83 20.36 -47.39
C ALA A 588 -9.47 19.63 -47.24
N SER A 589 -9.10 19.31 -45.98
CA SER A 589 -8.45 18.03 -45.55
C SER A 589 -8.30 18.05 -44.01
N ALA A 590 -9.00 17.24 -43.21
CA ALA A 590 -8.62 15.87 -42.82
C ALA A 590 -7.09 15.64 -42.77
N ALA A 591 -6.56 15.33 -41.58
CA ALA A 591 -5.19 14.86 -41.34
C ALA A 591 -4.06 15.81 -41.76
N ALA A 592 -3.82 16.87 -40.97
CA ALA A 592 -2.50 17.47 -40.90
C ALA A 592 -1.72 16.77 -39.77
N GLU A 593 -0.82 15.86 -40.13
CA GLU A 593 0.25 15.41 -39.24
C GLU A 593 0.89 16.63 -38.58
N ALA A 594 0.93 16.63 -37.24
CA ALA A 594 1.50 17.69 -36.45
C ALA A 594 3.01 17.81 -36.76
N LEU A 595 3.37 18.72 -37.68
CA LEU A 595 4.74 19.20 -37.80
C LEU A 595 5.21 19.68 -36.41
N PRO A 596 6.43 19.32 -35.97
CA PRO A 596 6.93 19.76 -34.68
C PRO A 596 6.94 21.28 -34.64
N ALA A 597 6.32 21.85 -33.61
CA ALA A 597 6.23 23.30 -33.45
C ALA A 597 7.63 23.93 -33.54
N PRO A 598 7.77 25.15 -34.12
CA PRO A 598 9.05 25.86 -34.15
C PRO A 598 9.69 25.89 -32.76
N PRO A 599 11.02 25.77 -32.63
CA PRO A 599 11.68 25.60 -31.33
C PRO A 599 11.35 26.72 -30.33
N ALA A 600 11.20 27.96 -30.81
CA ALA A 600 10.75 29.09 -29.98
C ALA A 600 9.31 28.92 -29.46
N VAL A 601 8.41 28.34 -30.25
CA VAL A 601 7.03 28.03 -29.84
C VAL A 601 7.01 26.83 -28.88
N ALA A 602 7.86 25.83 -29.10
CA ALA A 602 7.99 24.69 -28.18
C ALA A 602 8.61 25.10 -26.83
N GLU A 603 9.51 26.08 -26.82
CA GLU A 603 10.10 26.67 -25.62
C GLU A 603 9.11 27.58 -24.89
N TRP A 604 8.37 28.42 -25.62
CA TRP A 604 7.26 29.20 -25.09
C TRP A 604 6.17 28.30 -24.48
N LYS A 605 5.79 27.21 -25.15
CA LYS A 605 4.86 26.19 -24.63
C LYS A 605 5.38 25.51 -23.37
N ARG A 606 6.68 25.22 -23.29
CA ARG A 606 7.32 24.67 -22.08
C ARG A 606 7.31 25.67 -20.92
N ASN A 607 7.53 26.96 -21.20
CA ASN A 607 7.47 28.04 -20.21
C ASN A 607 6.05 28.35 -19.74
N LEU A 608 5.03 27.91 -20.48
CA LEU A 608 3.63 28.03 -20.10
C LEU A 608 3.18 26.95 -19.11
N LEU A 609 3.94 25.86 -18.97
CA LEU A 609 3.63 24.78 -18.03
C LEU A 609 4.08 25.19 -16.62
N ASP A 610 3.13 25.35 -15.72
CA ASP A 610 3.43 25.45 -14.29
C ASP A 610 3.90 24.08 -13.78
N LEU A 611 5.20 23.94 -13.50
CA LEU A 611 5.79 22.72 -12.92
C LEU A 611 5.91 22.79 -11.39
N SER A 612 5.32 23.82 -10.77
CA SER A 612 5.27 23.98 -9.32
C SER A 612 4.22 23.07 -8.69
N ARG A 613 4.25 23.00 -7.36
CA ARG A 613 3.27 22.26 -6.55
C ARG A 613 1.83 22.79 -6.66
N ARG A 614 1.62 23.97 -7.25
CA ARG A 614 0.28 24.54 -7.46
C ARG A 614 -0.46 23.90 -8.62
N ASN A 615 0.24 23.19 -9.50
CA ASN A 615 -0.37 22.49 -10.62
C ASN A 615 -1.01 21.17 -10.13
N PRO A 616 -2.33 20.96 -10.31
CA PRO A 616 -3.00 19.71 -9.95
C PRO A 616 -2.48 18.46 -10.68
N LEU A 617 -1.82 18.64 -11.83
CA LEU A 617 -1.15 17.55 -12.55
C LEU A 617 0.21 17.19 -11.95
N ILE A 618 0.73 18.00 -11.03
CA ILE A 618 1.95 17.73 -10.25
C ILE A 618 1.57 17.30 -8.82
N ASN A 619 0.62 17.99 -8.19
CA ASN A 619 0.14 17.65 -6.87
C ASN A 619 -1.39 17.60 -6.83
N ARG A 620 -1.96 16.39 -6.82
CA ARG A 620 -3.40 16.18 -6.67
C ARG A 620 -3.71 15.66 -5.26
N PRO A 621 -4.36 16.46 -4.40
CA PRO A 621 -4.71 16.02 -3.06
C PRO A 621 -5.86 15.00 -3.09
N MET A 622 -5.89 14.08 -2.12
CA MET A 622 -6.87 12.99 -2.08
C MET A 622 -8.32 13.46 -1.94
N HIS A 623 -8.57 14.56 -1.23
CA HIS A 623 -9.93 15.09 -1.03
C HIS A 623 -10.61 15.55 -2.33
N ASP A 624 -9.82 15.88 -3.36
CA ASP A 624 -10.28 16.27 -4.70
C ASP A 624 -10.33 15.09 -5.69
N SER A 625 -10.19 13.86 -5.18
CA SER A 625 -10.23 12.61 -5.94
C SER A 625 -11.15 11.59 -5.28
N ILE A 626 -11.69 10.69 -6.08
CA ILE A 626 -12.45 9.53 -5.61
C ILE A 626 -11.71 8.29 -6.11
N GLU A 627 -11.37 7.40 -5.19
CA GLU A 627 -10.66 6.17 -5.52
C GLU A 627 -11.66 5.10 -5.99
N LEU A 628 -11.36 4.52 -7.15
CA LEU A 628 -12.14 3.43 -7.74
C LEU A 628 -11.49 2.10 -7.37
N MET A 629 -12.25 1.21 -6.76
CA MET A 629 -11.78 -0.12 -6.36
C MET A 629 -11.78 -1.04 -7.58
N VAL A 630 -10.64 -1.12 -8.26
CA VAL A 630 -10.45 -1.92 -9.47
C VAL A 630 -9.23 -2.80 -9.29
N GLU A 631 -9.42 -4.11 -9.45
CA GLU A 631 -8.34 -5.08 -9.39
C GLU A 631 -7.32 -4.80 -10.52
N PRO A 632 -5.99 -4.93 -10.30
CA PRO A 632 -4.98 -4.52 -11.28
C PRO A 632 -5.12 -5.18 -12.66
N ASP A 633 -5.59 -6.43 -12.69
CA ASP A 633 -5.79 -7.21 -13.92
C ASP A 633 -6.99 -6.72 -14.76
N LEU A 634 -7.88 -5.94 -14.15
CA LEU A 634 -9.10 -5.41 -14.76
C LEU A 634 -8.95 -3.96 -15.25
N LEU A 635 -7.82 -3.30 -14.97
CA LEU A 635 -7.60 -1.90 -15.34
C LEU A 635 -7.69 -1.68 -16.86
N GLY A 636 -7.10 -2.57 -17.65
CA GLY A 636 -7.17 -2.51 -19.11
C GLY A 636 -8.58 -2.77 -19.66
N ARG A 637 -9.42 -3.51 -18.91
CA ARG A 637 -10.84 -3.71 -19.27
C ARG A 637 -11.66 -2.47 -18.99
N LEU A 638 -11.48 -1.83 -17.83
CA LEU A 638 -12.12 -0.56 -17.51
C LEU A 638 -11.75 0.52 -18.53
N GLU A 639 -10.47 0.63 -18.87
CA GLU A 639 -9.99 1.53 -19.91
C GLU A 639 -10.67 1.24 -21.26
N SER A 640 -10.80 -0.03 -21.63
CA SER A 640 -11.44 -0.42 -22.89
C SER A 640 -12.94 -0.09 -22.92
N LEU A 641 -13.66 -0.29 -21.81
CA LEU A 641 -15.09 0.02 -21.69
C LEU A 641 -15.33 1.52 -21.82
N ILE A 642 -14.55 2.33 -21.11
CA ILE A 642 -14.69 3.79 -21.16
C ILE A 642 -14.32 4.30 -22.56
N ASN A 643 -13.20 3.86 -23.14
CA ASN A 643 -12.84 4.25 -24.51
C ASN A 643 -13.81 3.74 -25.59
N ALA A 644 -14.60 2.70 -25.30
CA ALA A 644 -15.69 2.24 -26.18
C ALA A 644 -16.95 3.12 -26.08
N GLY A 645 -16.99 4.09 -25.17
CA GLY A 645 -18.14 4.94 -24.89
C GLY A 645 -19.21 4.26 -24.03
N ASP A 646 -18.89 3.14 -23.38
CA ASP A 646 -19.83 2.46 -22.49
C ASP A 646 -19.96 3.22 -21.16
N LEU A 647 -21.20 3.34 -20.67
CA LEU A 647 -21.48 3.89 -19.34
C LEU A 647 -21.04 2.88 -18.27
N VAL A 648 -20.18 3.34 -17.36
CA VAL A 648 -19.71 2.57 -16.20
C VAL A 648 -20.33 3.13 -14.92
N VAL A 649 -21.19 2.35 -14.27
CA VAL A 649 -21.93 2.77 -13.07
C VAL A 649 -21.04 2.76 -11.84
N LEU A 650 -21.09 3.81 -11.03
CA LEU A 650 -20.37 3.95 -9.77
C LEU A 650 -21.28 3.56 -8.61
N ARG A 651 -20.87 2.56 -7.83
CA ARG A 651 -21.61 2.08 -6.66
C ARG A 651 -20.78 2.20 -5.38
N SER A 652 -21.42 2.61 -4.29
CA SER A 652 -20.80 2.54 -2.96
C SER A 652 -20.69 1.09 -2.49
N MET A 653 -19.57 0.72 -1.89
CA MET A 653 -19.39 -0.59 -1.24
C MET A 653 -20.35 -0.83 -0.07
N TYR A 654 -20.91 0.22 0.53
CA TYR A 654 -21.66 0.18 1.78
C TYR A 654 -23.16 0.45 1.58
N ASP A 655 -23.67 0.24 0.37
CA ASP A 655 -25.09 0.52 0.09
C ASP A 655 -26.01 -0.41 0.89
N ALA A 656 -26.99 0.18 1.57
CA ALA A 656 -27.80 -0.44 2.61
C ALA A 656 -29.06 -1.06 2.02
N VAL A 657 -28.90 -2.09 1.17
CA VAL A 657 -29.99 -3.00 0.81
C VAL A 657 -29.43 -4.42 0.82
N ASP A 658 -29.99 -5.25 1.70
CA ASP A 658 -29.73 -6.68 1.81
C ASP A 658 -29.55 -7.34 0.43
N ASP A 659 -28.32 -7.70 0.09
CA ASP A 659 -28.04 -8.93 -0.63
C ASP A 659 -26.97 -9.67 0.17
N ALA A 660 -27.47 -10.58 1.01
CA ALA A 660 -26.71 -11.61 1.68
C ALA A 660 -26.11 -12.60 0.65
N SER A 661 -25.22 -12.12 -0.21
CA SER A 661 -24.32 -12.90 -1.08
C SER A 661 -23.32 -12.05 -1.88
N ALA A 662 -22.94 -10.84 -1.45
CA ALA A 662 -21.73 -10.21 -1.97
C ALA A 662 -20.51 -10.88 -1.31
N ASP A 663 -20.27 -12.13 -1.74
CA ASP A 663 -18.98 -12.78 -1.57
C ASP A 663 -17.93 -11.79 -2.07
N ALA A 664 -16.81 -11.65 -1.36
CA ALA A 664 -15.65 -10.86 -1.78
C ALA A 664 -14.96 -11.44 -3.03
N GLY A 665 -15.71 -12.11 -3.90
CA GLY A 665 -15.26 -13.13 -4.84
C GLY A 665 -15.49 -12.83 -6.31
N ASP A 666 -16.09 -11.72 -6.74
CA ASP A 666 -16.14 -11.43 -8.19
C ASP A 666 -16.31 -9.95 -8.58
N GLN A 667 -15.37 -9.08 -8.17
CA GLN A 667 -15.25 -7.72 -8.74
C GLN A 667 -15.07 -7.76 -10.28
N GLY A 668 -14.50 -8.86 -10.79
CA GLY A 668 -14.40 -9.17 -12.21
C GLY A 668 -15.76 -9.25 -12.91
N ALA A 669 -16.71 -10.02 -12.36
CA ALA A 669 -18.06 -10.12 -12.91
C ALA A 669 -18.86 -8.81 -12.77
N LEU A 670 -18.69 -8.05 -11.67
CA LEU A 670 -19.35 -6.75 -11.53
C LEU A 670 -18.94 -5.77 -12.63
N LEU A 671 -17.65 -5.71 -12.97
CA LEU A 671 -17.18 -4.87 -14.07
C LEU A 671 -17.54 -5.44 -15.45
N THR A 672 -17.41 -6.76 -15.63
CA THR A 672 -17.54 -7.40 -16.95
C THR A 672 -18.99 -7.61 -17.37
N GLU A 673 -19.87 -7.99 -16.43
CA GLU A 673 -21.27 -8.30 -16.69
C GLU A 673 -22.19 -7.11 -16.38
N GLN A 674 -21.93 -6.41 -15.26
CA GLN A 674 -22.81 -5.34 -14.77
C GLN A 674 -22.26 -3.93 -15.04
N ARG A 675 -21.06 -3.80 -15.61
CA ARG A 675 -20.38 -2.51 -15.89
C ARG A 675 -20.37 -1.59 -14.66
N THR A 676 -20.22 -2.18 -13.48
CA THR A 676 -20.27 -1.46 -12.21
C THR A 676 -18.90 -1.47 -11.56
N VAL A 677 -18.47 -0.30 -11.09
CA VAL A 677 -17.23 -0.12 -10.31
C VAL A 677 -17.59 0.32 -8.91
N CYS A 678 -16.95 -0.30 -7.93
CA CYS A 678 -17.17 0.01 -6.53
C CYS A 678 -16.28 1.16 -6.05
N ILE A 679 -16.80 1.97 -5.13
CA ILE A 679 -16.10 3.06 -4.47
C ILE A 679 -16.05 2.77 -2.97
N ASP A 680 -14.87 2.94 -2.36
CA ASP A 680 -14.66 2.80 -0.91
C ASP A 680 -15.07 4.07 -0.15
N LEU A 681 -16.33 4.47 -0.28
CA LEU A 681 -16.94 5.56 0.48
C LEU A 681 -18.37 5.19 0.89
N PRO A 682 -18.86 5.60 2.07
CA PRO A 682 -20.26 5.45 2.45
C PRO A 682 -21.20 6.09 1.41
N ALA A 683 -22.38 5.51 1.19
CA ALA A 683 -23.29 5.92 0.12
C ALA A 683 -23.63 7.42 0.13
N GLU A 684 -23.93 7.99 1.31
CA GLU A 684 -24.24 9.42 1.45
C GLU A 684 -23.06 10.33 1.08
N GLU A 685 -21.85 9.96 1.50
CA GLU A 685 -20.63 10.73 1.22
C GLU A 685 -20.21 10.60 -0.25
N CYS A 686 -20.36 9.40 -0.82
CA CYS A 686 -20.12 9.13 -2.23
C CYS A 686 -21.02 9.99 -3.12
N ALA A 687 -22.33 9.99 -2.85
CA ALA A 687 -23.31 10.78 -3.60
C ALA A 687 -23.00 12.28 -3.49
N ARG A 688 -22.69 12.78 -2.28
CA ARG A 688 -22.34 14.19 -2.05
C ARG A 688 -21.10 14.62 -2.82
N ARG A 689 -20.03 13.81 -2.83
CA ARG A 689 -18.79 14.12 -3.55
C ARG A 689 -18.98 14.07 -5.06
N LEU A 690 -19.63 13.03 -5.58
CA LEU A 690 -19.91 12.89 -7.02
C LEU A 690 -20.78 14.04 -7.53
N GLN A 691 -21.79 14.45 -6.75
CA GLN A 691 -22.61 15.62 -7.06
C GLN A 691 -21.78 16.91 -7.12
N THR A 692 -20.87 17.11 -6.15
CA THR A 692 -19.99 18.27 -6.07
C THR A 692 -19.03 18.32 -7.26
N MET A 693 -18.42 17.17 -7.61
CA MET A 693 -17.53 17.05 -8.76
C MET A 693 -18.26 17.31 -10.08
N ALA A 694 -19.45 16.73 -10.26
CA ALA A 694 -20.26 16.94 -11.45
C ALA A 694 -20.71 18.41 -11.58
N ALA A 695 -21.05 19.07 -10.47
CA ALA A 695 -21.38 20.49 -10.47
C ALA A 695 -20.17 21.36 -10.83
N SER A 696 -19.00 21.10 -10.22
CA SER A 696 -17.76 21.81 -10.50
C SER A 696 -17.30 21.65 -11.95
N ALA A 697 -17.38 20.43 -12.50
CA ALA A 697 -17.04 20.15 -13.88
C ALA A 697 -17.93 20.91 -14.86
N ARG A 698 -19.26 20.92 -14.63
CA ARG A 698 -20.20 21.70 -15.44
C ARG A 698 -19.92 23.20 -15.37
N THR A 699 -19.67 23.74 -14.18
CA THR A 699 -19.33 25.16 -14.01
C THR A 699 -18.05 25.50 -14.77
N THR A 700 -17.00 24.68 -14.63
CA THR A 700 -15.72 24.91 -15.31
C THR A 700 -15.84 24.82 -16.82
N LEU A 701 -16.62 23.86 -17.33
CA LEU A 701 -16.92 23.72 -18.76
C LEU A 701 -17.63 24.95 -19.31
N VAL A 702 -18.58 25.52 -18.56
CA VAL A 702 -19.28 26.76 -18.95
C VAL A 702 -18.36 27.97 -18.90
N GLU A 703 -17.49 28.07 -17.89
CA GLU A 703 -16.60 29.23 -17.70
C GLU A 703 -15.39 29.24 -18.63
N THR A 704 -14.79 28.08 -18.86
CA THR A 704 -13.49 27.94 -19.56
C THR A 704 -13.62 27.26 -20.93
N GLY A 705 -14.74 26.61 -21.21
CA GLY A 705 -14.94 25.81 -22.42
C GLY A 705 -14.23 24.46 -22.40
N ALA A 706 -13.57 24.09 -21.31
CA ALA A 706 -12.83 22.83 -21.15
C ALA A 706 -13.34 22.02 -19.95
N ASN A 707 -13.41 20.71 -20.11
CA ASN A 707 -13.81 19.81 -19.05
C ASN A 707 -12.59 19.50 -18.17
N ASN A 708 -12.68 19.79 -16.88
CA ASN A 708 -11.58 19.56 -15.93
C ASN A 708 -11.72 18.22 -15.17
N LEU A 709 -12.65 17.37 -15.59
CA LEU A 709 -12.89 16.07 -14.99
C LEU A 709 -12.19 14.96 -15.79
N TYR A 710 -11.30 14.25 -15.09
CA TYR A 710 -10.53 13.16 -15.66
C TYR A 710 -10.63 11.91 -14.79
N LEU A 711 -10.79 10.76 -15.42
CA LEU A 711 -10.44 9.48 -14.83
C LEU A 711 -8.93 9.28 -14.97
N THR A 712 -8.28 9.01 -13.84
CA THR A 712 -6.83 8.82 -13.80
C THR A 712 -6.49 7.34 -13.71
N LEU A 713 -5.75 6.80 -14.68
CA LEU A 713 -5.21 5.44 -14.57
C LEU A 713 -3.83 5.49 -13.92
N GLY A 714 -3.81 5.19 -12.62
CA GLY A 714 -2.61 5.18 -11.81
C GLY A 714 -2.11 6.58 -11.41
N SER A 715 -1.31 6.61 -10.35
CA SER A 715 -0.66 7.82 -9.85
C SER A 715 0.77 7.51 -9.43
N LEU A 716 1.66 8.48 -9.58
CA LEU A 716 3.03 8.43 -9.09
C LEU A 716 3.13 9.25 -7.80
N VAL A 717 3.62 8.64 -6.73
CA VAL A 717 3.97 9.35 -5.48
C VAL A 717 5.47 9.62 -5.50
N TRP A 718 5.87 10.89 -5.38
CA TRP A 718 7.27 11.31 -5.48
C TRP A 718 7.53 12.58 -4.66
N CYS A 719 8.80 12.92 -4.43
CA CYS A 719 9.19 14.06 -3.60
C CYS A 719 9.67 15.24 -4.45
N ILE A 720 9.17 16.44 -4.14
CA ILE A 720 9.57 17.73 -4.73
C ILE A 720 9.88 18.73 -3.62
N ASP A 721 11.09 19.27 -3.59
CA ASP A 721 11.54 20.26 -2.61
C ASP A 721 11.33 19.84 -1.13
N GLY A 722 11.42 18.53 -0.85
CA GLY A 722 11.20 17.96 0.49
C GLY A 722 9.73 17.62 0.81
N TYR A 723 8.80 17.86 -0.11
CA TYR A 723 7.38 17.57 0.05
C TYR A 723 6.95 16.38 -0.83
N TRP A 724 6.19 15.46 -0.25
CA TRP A 724 5.59 14.35 -1.00
C TRP A 724 4.37 14.83 -1.77
N VAL A 725 4.33 14.52 -3.06
CA VAL A 725 3.23 14.87 -3.96
C VAL A 725 2.76 13.64 -4.74
N ARG A 726 1.48 13.62 -5.08
CA ARG A 726 0.86 12.58 -5.91
C ARG A 726 0.48 13.17 -7.26
N SER A 727 1.06 12.64 -8.33
CA SER A 727 0.74 13.07 -9.70
C SER A 727 0.02 11.97 -10.48
N PRO A 728 -1.06 12.28 -11.22
CA PRO A 728 -1.72 11.31 -12.09
C PRO A 728 -0.81 10.88 -13.25
N LEU A 729 -0.94 9.64 -13.72
CA LEU A 729 -0.10 9.11 -14.82
C LEU A 729 -0.75 9.27 -16.20
N ILE A 730 -1.96 8.73 -16.36
CA ILE A 730 -2.74 8.77 -17.58
C ILE A 730 -4.06 9.46 -17.26
N LEU A 731 -4.47 10.41 -18.10
CA LEU A 731 -5.68 11.20 -17.98
C LEU A 731 -6.67 10.77 -19.07
N ILE A 732 -7.83 10.28 -18.68
CA ILE A 732 -8.94 9.95 -19.59
C ILE A 732 -10.05 10.97 -19.30
N PRO A 733 -10.45 11.80 -20.27
CA PRO A 733 -11.48 12.81 -20.08
C PRO A 733 -12.85 12.13 -19.98
N VAL A 734 -13.62 12.47 -18.94
CA VAL A 734 -14.88 11.80 -18.65
C VAL A 734 -15.97 12.77 -18.23
N ASN A 735 -17.22 12.37 -18.46
CA ASN A 735 -18.41 13.04 -17.96
C ASN A 735 -19.09 12.18 -16.88
N LEU A 736 -19.63 12.85 -15.86
CA LEU A 736 -20.49 12.22 -14.86
C LEU A 736 -21.94 12.38 -15.27
N GLU A 737 -22.57 11.27 -15.63
CA GLU A 737 -24.00 11.20 -15.91
C GLU A 737 -24.75 10.63 -14.71
N GLN A 738 -25.90 11.20 -14.39
CA GLN A 738 -26.76 10.69 -13.33
C GLN A 738 -27.79 9.75 -13.94
N GLU A 739 -27.77 8.48 -13.55
CA GLU A 739 -28.74 7.46 -13.94
C GLU A 739 -29.53 7.00 -12.71
N GLY A 740 -30.75 7.52 -12.56
CA GLY A 740 -31.58 7.32 -11.37
C GLY A 740 -30.93 7.89 -10.10
N ASP A 741 -30.74 7.04 -9.10
CA ASP A 741 -30.09 7.39 -7.82
C ASP A 741 -28.56 7.15 -7.85
N THR A 742 -28.02 6.69 -8.99
CA THR A 742 -26.59 6.37 -9.16
C THR A 742 -25.91 7.29 -10.17
N TYR A 743 -24.60 7.45 -10.04
CA TYR A 743 -23.78 8.17 -11.02
C TYR A 743 -23.03 7.16 -11.89
N GLY A 744 -22.86 7.48 -13.16
CA GLY A 744 -22.01 6.72 -14.09
C GLY A 744 -20.95 7.62 -14.73
N ILE A 745 -19.86 6.98 -15.17
CA ILE A 745 -18.77 7.61 -15.91
C ILE A 745 -18.91 7.22 -17.38
N VAL A 746 -18.85 8.22 -18.27
CA VAL A 746 -18.79 8.04 -19.72
C VAL A 746 -17.63 8.85 -20.29
N LEU A 747 -17.06 8.41 -21.42
CA LEU A 747 -16.00 9.15 -22.11
C LEU A 747 -16.50 10.51 -22.61
N ASP A 748 -15.68 11.54 -22.43
CA ASP A 748 -15.87 12.81 -23.11
C ASP A 748 -15.18 12.76 -24.48
N GLU A 749 -15.97 12.62 -25.56
CA GLU A 749 -15.45 12.51 -26.94
C GLU A 749 -14.73 13.78 -27.42
N ALA A 750 -14.82 14.90 -26.70
CA ALA A 750 -14.17 16.16 -27.05
C ALA A 750 -12.65 16.12 -26.83
N GLU A 751 -12.16 15.27 -25.92
CA GLU A 751 -10.76 15.17 -25.55
C GLU A 751 -10.22 13.73 -25.71
N ALA A 752 -8.92 13.59 -25.94
CA ALA A 752 -8.28 12.27 -26.08
C ALA A 752 -7.59 11.85 -24.77
N SER A 753 -7.56 10.55 -24.51
CA SER A 753 -6.74 9.96 -23.44
C SER A 753 -5.27 10.32 -23.63
N THR A 754 -4.67 10.98 -22.65
CA THR A 754 -3.30 11.50 -22.75
C THR A 754 -2.46 11.14 -21.52
N PRO A 755 -1.14 10.91 -21.68
CA PRO A 755 -0.24 10.81 -20.55
C PRO A 755 -0.07 12.20 -19.91
N ASN A 756 0.26 12.23 -18.62
CA ASN A 756 0.51 13.48 -17.92
C ASN A 756 1.79 14.17 -18.45
N HIS A 757 1.60 15.10 -19.38
CA HIS A 757 2.69 15.83 -20.01
C HIS A 757 3.43 16.79 -19.07
N SER A 758 2.76 17.33 -18.04
CA SER A 758 3.40 18.16 -17.01
C SER A 758 4.39 17.33 -16.19
N LEU A 759 4.00 16.12 -15.79
CA LEU A 759 4.87 15.18 -15.11
C LEU A 759 6.05 14.75 -16.00
N LEU A 760 5.78 14.39 -17.26
CA LEU A 760 6.83 14.03 -18.21
C LEU A 760 7.81 15.17 -18.49
N ALA A 761 7.34 16.42 -18.53
CA ALA A 761 8.20 17.59 -18.70
C ALA A 761 9.11 17.81 -17.49
N ARG A 762 8.62 17.54 -16.27
CA ARG A 762 9.41 17.64 -15.03
C ARG A 762 10.58 16.65 -14.98
N PHE A 763 10.35 15.40 -15.40
CA PHE A 763 11.37 14.33 -15.37
C PHE A 763 12.28 14.27 -16.60
N LYS A 764 12.07 15.15 -17.59
CA LYS A 764 12.94 15.28 -18.77
C LYS A 764 14.16 16.20 -18.56
N VAL A 765 14.36 16.69 -17.33
CA VAL A 765 15.44 17.63 -16.96
C VAL A 765 16.77 16.89 -16.79
#